data_AF-A0A135VZD7-F1
#
_entry.id   AF-A0A135VZD7-F1
#
_cell.length_a   1.000
_cell.length_b   1.000
_cell.length_c   1.000
_cell.angle_alpha   90.00
_cell.angle_beta   90.00
_cell.angle_gamma   90.00
#
_symmetry.space_group_name_H-M   'P 1'
#
loop_
_entity.id
_entity.type
_entity.pdbx_description
1 polymer ?
#
loop_
_entity_poly.entity_id
_entity_poly.type
_entity_poly.pdbx_seq_one_letter_code
_entity_poly.pdbx_strand_id
1 'polypeptide(L)'
;MSKSKSLEDMAPKRRRMMDMVLALGGLKEESVIPLSKVSEEIANLKSELEPLATEILAFPDAYFEHFLDATEKSAIISRITNKGLLKQATSYLQQAVSIRDTGGTRGLLNSISSALEILETKDEIEDTAAVNIESVLSPVSDLIVQIEDIVTGYEVAAEAAAESAHSELKSLLSSMSEAVSGIQGDPTSALDALQKLGTKTRYGPFLRTSAQVKRGIREGRIDEKRALHLVSENILIELRRGVIMFILSKMGSRTVVEISRLMDSHSSDIQAAIVSMIQRGEVEMVGLDEDAPVFSRVLETVPDSTLVFKRILQQLNGIGKSLEGDIHAFVDQSVRRMEFLLERLQKLGQYDETTLAEALNSLRETVDQATEAVLQSKPADSSEDLRLLVSAGLEAFARFRLKIALEKGPSLVSGTNVYGEKLDPEVYERMMSSYLDNELERGTILILIRELGAMTAKDLGEKTNIPKDRILQHLLRMKRDELLTSAGESHGYLLYDVPRTPTEAELAVETASSLALQLTEASSEFESLLQELRAEDIGKVVNALDVLSKGRDKLVKLTIEGNVVGKEILLGIEEKIRSAVSLSYRTRTKIPSTRPKVTLDDLAEVDVPSVLDEYKAMMGYAPLLGFGTIEWDISKCLGCKSCEIACPEDAIELKPVFEVSKIFDISDEALDNLPVNRSLFYKTVKGLATQKPTRDIVLADDSPGFGTVEVDLWLCVACRTCVRRCPGPDEGALELELKWSLPEVVRQITSKH
;
A
#
# COMPACT_ATOMS: atom_id res chain seq x y z
N MET A 1 58.63 34.65 3.57
CA MET A 1 58.15 34.71 2.17
C MET A 1 56.68 34.31 2.18
N SER A 2 55.77 35.27 2.30
CA SER A 2 54.33 34.98 2.19
C SER A 2 53.98 34.83 0.72
N LYS A 3 53.60 33.62 0.32
CA LYS A 3 52.87 33.44 -0.94
C LYS A 3 51.56 34.20 -0.75
N SER A 4 51.33 35.22 -1.57
CA SER A 4 49.98 35.76 -1.78
C SER A 4 49.09 34.58 -2.18
N LYS A 5 48.25 34.11 -1.26
CA LYS A 5 47.20 33.14 -1.59
C LYS A 5 46.38 33.76 -2.72
N SER A 6 46.47 33.15 -3.90
CA SER A 6 45.59 33.41 -5.01
C SER A 6 44.15 33.33 -4.52
N LEU A 7 43.35 34.35 -4.85
CA LEU A 7 41.90 34.43 -4.67
C LEU A 7 41.26 33.04 -4.64
N GLU A 8 40.85 32.58 -3.46
CA GLU A 8 40.28 31.25 -3.27
C GLU A 8 38.94 31.18 -4.01
N ASP A 9 38.90 30.32 -5.04
CA ASP A 9 37.73 30.05 -5.86
C ASP A 9 36.59 29.52 -4.97
N MET A 10 35.41 30.15 -5.08
CA MET A 10 34.20 29.70 -4.40
C MET A 10 33.97 28.20 -4.62
N ALA A 11 33.65 27.45 -3.56
CA ALA A 11 33.34 26.03 -3.66
C ALA A 11 32.32 25.77 -4.81
N PRO A 12 32.58 24.84 -5.76
CA PRO A 12 31.77 24.68 -6.98
C PRO A 12 30.27 24.47 -6.73
N LYS A 13 29.91 23.84 -5.61
CA LYS A 13 28.52 23.64 -5.21
C LYS A 13 27.83 24.95 -4.87
N ARG A 14 28.51 25.84 -4.16
CA ARG A 14 28.00 27.16 -3.79
C ARG A 14 27.87 28.06 -5.02
N ARG A 15 28.81 27.96 -5.97
CA ARG A 15 28.76 28.72 -7.22
C ARG A 15 27.51 28.41 -8.04
N ARG A 16 27.23 27.12 -8.25
CA ARG A 16 26.01 26.68 -8.97
C ARG A 16 24.72 27.13 -8.28
N MET A 17 24.71 27.11 -6.95
CA MET A 17 23.57 27.55 -6.16
C MET A 17 23.37 29.07 -6.26
N MET A 18 24.46 29.85 -6.22
CA MET A 18 24.40 31.30 -6.44
C MET A 18 23.97 31.66 -7.86
N ASP A 19 24.44 30.94 -8.87
CA ASP A 19 23.99 31.11 -10.26
C ASP A 19 22.46 30.88 -10.36
N MET A 20 21.93 29.91 -9.61
CA MET A 20 20.50 29.63 -9.55
C MET A 20 19.72 30.74 -8.83
N VAL A 21 20.22 31.26 -7.70
CA VAL A 21 19.56 32.35 -6.95
C VAL A 21 19.58 33.66 -7.75
N LEU A 22 20.68 33.97 -8.43
CA LEU A 22 20.77 35.15 -9.31
C LEU A 22 19.85 35.01 -10.54
N ALA A 23 19.72 33.80 -11.09
CA ALA A 23 18.79 33.53 -12.19
C ALA A 23 17.32 33.61 -11.75
N LEU A 24 16.98 33.14 -10.54
CA LEU A 24 15.61 33.18 -10.00
C LEU A 24 15.21 34.56 -9.46
N GLY A 25 16.17 35.31 -8.89
CA GLY A 25 15.97 36.62 -8.27
C GLY A 25 15.88 37.80 -9.24
N GLY A 26 16.14 37.59 -10.55
CA GLY A 26 15.95 38.63 -11.56
C GLY A 26 16.86 39.86 -11.43
N LEU A 27 18.04 39.71 -10.80
CA LEU A 27 18.99 40.80 -10.57
C LEU A 27 19.91 41.05 -11.77
N LYS A 28 19.33 41.23 -12.97
CA LYS A 28 20.05 41.81 -14.12
C LYS A 28 19.39 43.13 -14.51
N GLU A 29 20.19 44.17 -14.68
CA GLU A 29 19.74 45.44 -15.28
C GLU A 29 19.29 45.17 -16.72
N GLU A 30 18.00 44.91 -16.92
CA GLU A 30 17.42 44.87 -18.26
C GLU A 30 17.02 46.28 -18.69
N SER A 31 17.51 46.69 -19.86
CA SER A 31 17.19 47.96 -20.50
C SER A 31 15.68 48.11 -20.68
N VAL A 32 15.11 49.22 -20.21
CA VAL A 32 13.70 49.56 -20.37
C VAL A 32 13.34 49.55 -21.86
N ILE A 33 12.58 48.54 -22.30
CA ILE A 33 12.04 48.50 -23.65
C ILE A 33 10.97 49.60 -23.78
N PRO A 34 11.01 50.45 -24.83
CA PRO A 34 9.99 51.48 -25.02
C PRO A 34 8.61 50.88 -25.22
N LEU A 35 7.60 51.46 -24.55
CA LEU A 35 6.20 51.00 -24.57
C LEU A 35 5.63 50.82 -25.98
N SER A 36 6.09 51.61 -26.96
CA SER A 36 5.68 51.50 -28.36
C SER A 36 6.02 50.14 -28.99
N LYS A 37 7.17 49.54 -28.64
CA LYS A 37 7.57 48.20 -29.11
C LYS A 37 6.75 47.09 -28.45
N VAL A 38 6.36 47.29 -27.19
CA VAL A 38 5.49 46.35 -26.48
C VAL A 38 4.10 46.33 -27.12
N SER A 39 3.54 47.50 -27.44
CA SER A 39 2.26 47.59 -28.15
C SER A 39 2.30 46.98 -29.56
N GLU A 40 3.41 47.15 -30.29
CA GLU A 40 3.60 46.56 -31.62
C GLU A 40 3.67 45.02 -31.57
N GLU A 41 4.43 44.45 -30.63
CA GLU A 41 4.53 42.99 -30.47
C GLU A 41 3.20 42.36 -29.98
N ILE A 42 2.41 43.08 -29.18
CA ILE A 42 1.06 42.65 -28.79
C ILE A 42 0.10 42.66 -29.99
N ALA A 43 0.15 43.72 -30.80
CA ALA A 43 -0.68 43.82 -32.01
C ALA A 43 -0.34 42.70 -33.02
N ASN A 44 0.96 42.42 -33.20
CA ASN A 44 1.43 41.32 -34.04
C ASN A 44 0.95 39.97 -33.50
N LEU A 45 1.10 39.71 -32.20
CA LEU A 45 0.60 38.48 -31.57
C LEU A 45 -0.91 38.31 -31.77
N LYS A 46 -1.70 39.37 -31.58
CA LYS A 46 -3.15 39.33 -31.80
C LYS A 46 -3.47 38.97 -33.26
N SER A 47 -2.81 39.62 -34.22
CA SER A 47 -3.03 39.36 -35.66
C SER A 47 -2.66 37.94 -36.09
N GLU A 48 -1.65 37.34 -35.46
CA GLU A 48 -1.21 35.97 -35.75
C GLU A 48 -2.05 34.91 -35.01
N LEU A 49 -2.59 35.23 -33.83
CA LEU A 49 -3.46 34.34 -33.07
C LEU A 49 -4.90 34.30 -33.60
N GLU A 50 -5.43 35.42 -34.09
CA GLU A 50 -6.80 35.55 -34.59
C GLU A 50 -7.21 34.46 -35.61
N PRO A 51 -6.41 34.13 -36.65
CA PRO A 51 -6.77 33.05 -37.59
C PRO A 51 -6.72 31.65 -36.98
N LEU A 52 -5.99 31.44 -35.88
CA LEU A 52 -5.92 30.15 -35.17
C LEU A 52 -7.02 30.03 -34.11
N ALA A 53 -7.43 31.16 -33.53
CA ALA A 53 -8.33 31.23 -32.39
C ALA A 53 -9.70 30.63 -32.68
N THR A 54 -10.28 30.89 -33.86
CA THR A 54 -11.60 30.37 -34.21
C THR A 54 -11.66 28.85 -34.14
N GLU A 55 -10.63 28.17 -34.64
CA GLU A 55 -10.58 26.72 -34.64
C GLU A 55 -10.23 26.16 -33.26
N ILE A 56 -9.36 26.83 -32.52
CA ILE A 56 -8.98 26.46 -31.15
C ILE A 56 -10.19 26.60 -30.20
N LEU A 57 -11.03 27.61 -30.38
CA LEU A 57 -12.22 27.82 -29.54
C LEU A 57 -13.40 26.93 -29.94
N ALA A 58 -13.40 26.37 -31.16
CA ALA A 58 -14.45 25.49 -31.66
C ALA A 58 -14.17 24.00 -31.41
N PHE A 59 -12.91 23.59 -31.21
CA PHE A 59 -12.58 22.17 -31.07
C PHE A 59 -13.23 21.48 -29.86
N PRO A 60 -13.35 22.10 -28.65
CA PRO A 60 -13.94 21.42 -27.51
C PRO A 60 -15.39 21.01 -27.81
N ASP A 61 -16.17 21.95 -28.33
CA ASP A 61 -17.58 21.74 -28.71
C ASP A 61 -17.70 20.62 -29.76
N ALA A 62 -16.90 20.69 -30.84
CA ALA A 62 -16.90 19.68 -31.89
C ALA A 62 -16.49 18.29 -31.36
N TYR A 63 -15.51 18.24 -30.45
CA TYR A 63 -15.11 16.97 -29.83
C TYR A 63 -16.22 16.39 -28.96
N PHE A 64 -16.88 17.19 -28.11
CA PHE A 64 -17.93 16.69 -27.23
C PHE A 64 -19.20 16.27 -27.97
N GLU A 65 -19.50 16.84 -29.14
CA GLU A 65 -20.55 16.32 -30.03
C GLU A 65 -20.20 14.93 -30.57
N HIS A 66 -18.96 14.73 -31.05
CA HIS A 66 -18.51 13.41 -31.49
C HIS A 66 -18.42 12.39 -30.34
N PHE A 67 -18.05 12.85 -29.14
CA PHE A 67 -18.03 12.03 -27.94
C PHE A 67 -19.44 11.58 -27.55
N LEU A 68 -20.41 12.51 -27.56
CA LEU A 68 -21.82 12.18 -27.32
C LEU A 68 -22.32 11.12 -28.31
N ASP A 69 -22.14 11.32 -29.61
CA ASP A 69 -22.54 10.35 -30.65
C ASP A 69 -21.87 8.97 -30.44
N ALA A 70 -20.58 8.95 -30.09
CA ALA A 70 -19.88 7.72 -29.75
C ALA A 70 -20.46 7.05 -28.49
N THR A 71 -20.80 7.82 -27.45
CA THR A 71 -21.37 7.29 -26.21
C THR A 71 -22.78 6.74 -26.39
N GLU A 72 -23.60 7.37 -27.24
CA GLU A 72 -24.95 6.93 -27.57
C GLU A 72 -24.93 5.63 -28.39
N LYS A 73 -24.05 5.55 -29.40
CA LYS A 73 -23.89 4.36 -30.25
C LYS A 73 -23.41 3.13 -29.49
N SER A 74 -22.48 3.33 -28.56
CA SER A 74 -21.88 2.23 -27.77
C SER A 74 -22.64 1.93 -26.48
N ALA A 75 -23.66 2.74 -26.15
CA ALA A 75 -24.41 2.66 -24.89
C ALA A 75 -23.51 2.55 -23.65
N ILE A 76 -22.35 3.19 -23.62
CA ILE A 76 -21.40 3.02 -22.51
C ILE A 76 -21.91 3.60 -21.19
N ILE A 77 -22.73 4.66 -21.24
CA ILE A 77 -23.25 5.32 -20.04
C ILE A 77 -24.19 4.38 -19.27
N SER A 78 -24.99 3.57 -19.95
CA SER A 78 -25.89 2.60 -19.29
C SER A 78 -25.15 1.40 -18.69
N ARG A 79 -23.86 1.21 -19.01
CA ARG A 79 -23.01 0.17 -18.43
C ARG A 79 -22.34 0.61 -17.13
N ILE A 80 -22.41 1.90 -16.78
CA ILE A 80 -21.82 2.43 -15.55
C ILE A 80 -22.78 2.17 -14.39
N THR A 81 -22.33 1.39 -13.41
CA THR A 81 -23.10 1.08 -12.19
C THR A 81 -22.73 1.98 -11.01
N ASN A 82 -21.62 2.72 -11.09
CA ASN A 82 -21.15 3.54 -9.98
C ASN A 82 -21.87 4.90 -9.93
N LYS A 83 -22.72 5.07 -8.91
CA LYS A 83 -23.48 6.29 -8.66
C LYS A 83 -22.60 7.50 -8.31
N GLY A 84 -21.52 7.30 -7.55
CA GLY A 84 -20.60 8.38 -7.16
C GLY A 84 -19.92 9.04 -8.36
N LEU A 85 -19.44 8.23 -9.31
CA LEU A 85 -18.84 8.70 -10.56
C LEU A 85 -19.85 9.46 -11.41
N LEU A 86 -21.07 8.95 -11.57
CA LEU A 86 -22.12 9.64 -12.30
C LEU A 86 -22.48 10.99 -11.64
N LYS A 87 -22.58 11.05 -10.30
CA LYS A 87 -22.82 12.30 -9.56
C LYS A 87 -21.70 13.33 -9.77
N GLN A 88 -20.44 12.89 -9.72
CA GLN A 88 -19.30 13.75 -9.97
C GLN A 88 -19.26 14.24 -11.43
N ALA A 89 -19.47 13.35 -12.40
CA ALA A 89 -19.52 13.69 -13.81
C ALA A 89 -20.64 14.69 -14.12
N THR A 90 -21.83 14.49 -13.54
CA THR A 90 -22.95 15.43 -13.60
C THR A 90 -22.56 16.80 -13.05
N SER A 91 -21.89 16.86 -11.89
CA SER A 91 -21.43 18.12 -11.30
C SER A 91 -20.45 18.88 -12.21
N TYR A 92 -19.46 18.19 -12.79
CA TYR A 92 -18.52 18.82 -13.72
C TYR A 92 -19.20 19.32 -14.99
N LEU A 93 -20.12 18.54 -15.56
CA LEU A 93 -20.84 18.93 -16.77
C LEU A 93 -21.85 20.06 -16.50
N GLN A 94 -22.49 20.10 -15.33
CA GLN A 94 -23.33 21.24 -14.93
C GLN A 94 -22.52 22.54 -14.82
N GLN A 95 -21.32 22.47 -14.24
CA GLN A 95 -20.41 23.61 -14.18
C GLN A 95 -19.92 24.02 -15.57
N ALA A 96 -19.60 23.06 -16.45
CA ALA A 96 -19.21 23.37 -17.83
C ALA A 96 -20.34 24.07 -18.59
N VAL A 97 -21.57 23.54 -18.50
CA VAL A 97 -22.77 24.10 -19.16
C VAL A 97 -23.12 25.50 -18.63
N SER A 98 -22.84 25.79 -17.36
CA SER A 98 -23.09 27.13 -16.80
C SER A 98 -22.11 28.20 -17.33
N ILE A 99 -20.92 27.79 -17.77
CA ILE A 99 -19.94 28.68 -18.42
C ILE A 99 -20.24 28.81 -19.91
N ARG A 100 -20.37 27.68 -20.62
CA ARG A 100 -20.67 27.64 -22.04
C ARG A 100 -21.59 26.47 -22.36
N ASP A 101 -22.74 26.83 -22.91
CA ASP A 101 -23.79 25.88 -23.23
C ASP A 101 -23.64 25.37 -24.67
N THR A 102 -23.25 24.10 -24.82
CA THR A 102 -23.02 23.45 -26.11
C THR A 102 -23.87 22.19 -26.23
N GLY A 103 -24.26 21.83 -27.46
CA GLY A 103 -25.07 20.65 -27.71
C GLY A 103 -24.44 19.37 -27.16
N GLY A 104 -23.13 19.18 -27.39
CA GLY A 104 -22.37 18.02 -26.91
C GLY A 104 -22.31 17.91 -25.39
N THR A 105 -21.93 18.98 -24.67
CA THR A 105 -21.82 18.95 -23.19
C THR A 105 -23.18 18.82 -22.51
N ARG A 106 -24.22 19.50 -23.03
CA ARG A 106 -25.60 19.35 -22.52
C ARG A 106 -26.18 17.97 -22.80
N GLY A 107 -25.97 17.43 -24.01
CA GLY A 107 -26.45 16.10 -24.35
C GLY A 107 -25.82 15.03 -23.46
N LEU A 108 -24.51 15.15 -23.18
CA LEU A 108 -23.82 14.24 -22.27
C LEU A 108 -24.33 14.37 -20.82
N LEU A 109 -24.56 15.60 -20.35
CA LEU A 109 -25.17 15.87 -19.04
C LEU A 109 -26.54 15.19 -18.91
N ASN A 110 -27.39 15.31 -19.92
CA ASN A 110 -28.72 14.71 -19.92
C ASN A 110 -28.63 13.18 -19.86
N SER A 111 -27.79 12.58 -20.71
CA SER A 111 -27.60 11.12 -20.76
C SER A 111 -27.07 10.55 -19.44
N ILE A 112 -26.10 11.21 -18.80
CA ILE A 112 -25.56 10.81 -17.49
C ILE A 112 -26.61 11.01 -16.38
N SER A 113 -27.35 12.12 -16.39
CA SER A 113 -28.41 12.39 -15.39
C SER A 113 -29.54 11.36 -15.50
N SER A 114 -29.98 11.02 -16.72
CA SER A 114 -30.99 9.98 -16.91
C SER A 114 -30.52 8.60 -16.47
N ALA A 115 -29.25 8.26 -16.70
CA ALA A 115 -28.69 7.00 -16.19
C ALA A 115 -28.63 6.97 -14.66
N LEU A 116 -28.30 8.10 -14.03
CA LEU A 116 -28.33 8.24 -12.58
C LEU A 116 -29.76 8.09 -12.02
N GLU A 117 -30.76 8.72 -12.63
CA GLU A 117 -32.17 8.59 -12.24
C GLU A 117 -32.69 7.15 -12.36
N ILE A 118 -32.30 6.41 -13.41
CA ILE A 118 -32.66 4.99 -13.57
C ILE A 118 -32.05 4.14 -12.43
N LEU A 119 -30.81 4.44 -12.02
CA LEU A 119 -30.15 3.73 -10.92
C LEU A 119 -30.71 4.11 -9.55
N GLU A 120 -31.25 5.32 -9.39
CA GLU A 120 -31.93 5.75 -8.16
C GLU A 120 -33.35 5.17 -8.07
N THR A 121 -34.07 5.03 -9.18
CA THR A 121 -35.43 4.46 -9.22
C THR A 121 -35.48 2.93 -9.17
N LYS A 122 -34.44 2.22 -9.64
CA LYS A 122 -34.36 0.75 -9.54
C LYS A 122 -34.36 0.26 -8.10
N ASP A 123 -33.76 1.00 -7.18
CA ASP A 123 -33.70 0.65 -5.77
C ASP A 123 -35.08 0.81 -5.07
N GLU A 124 -35.98 1.64 -5.61
CA GLU A 124 -37.33 1.84 -5.04
C GLU A 124 -38.36 0.77 -5.47
N ILE A 125 -38.12 0.05 -6.58
CA ILE A 125 -39.11 -0.89 -7.17
C ILE A 125 -38.90 -2.33 -6.68
N GLU A 126 -37.69 -2.73 -6.27
CA GLU A 126 -37.43 -4.07 -5.72
C GLU A 126 -37.96 -4.28 -4.29
N ASP A 127 -38.45 -3.21 -3.63
CA ASP A 127 -38.84 -3.21 -2.21
C ASP A 127 -40.30 -3.64 -1.91
N THR A 128 -41.04 -4.19 -2.88
CA THR A 128 -42.49 -4.50 -2.68
C THR A 128 -42.98 -5.91 -3.04
N ALA A 129 -42.12 -6.82 -3.50
CA ALA A 129 -42.53 -8.22 -3.68
C ALA A 129 -42.19 -9.01 -2.41
N ALA A 130 -43.17 -9.25 -1.54
CA ALA A 130 -43.02 -10.18 -0.41
C ALA A 130 -42.74 -11.59 -0.96
N VAL A 131 -41.46 -11.98 -1.04
CA VAL A 131 -41.04 -13.30 -1.50
C VAL A 131 -41.44 -14.34 -0.46
N ASN A 132 -42.21 -15.36 -0.89
CA ASN A 132 -42.61 -16.46 -0.02
C ASN A 132 -41.42 -17.39 0.24
N ILE A 133 -40.76 -17.22 1.39
CA ILE A 133 -39.59 -17.97 1.85
C ILE A 133 -39.81 -19.50 1.79
N GLU A 134 -41.03 -19.98 2.06
CA GLU A 134 -41.36 -21.41 2.04
C GLU A 134 -41.22 -22.00 0.62
N SER A 135 -41.65 -21.25 -0.39
CA SER A 135 -41.51 -21.68 -1.79
C SER A 135 -40.05 -21.73 -2.25
N VAL A 136 -39.22 -20.81 -1.75
CA VAL A 136 -37.78 -20.71 -2.07
C VAL A 136 -37.00 -21.84 -1.40
N LEU A 137 -37.35 -22.23 -0.17
CA LEU A 137 -36.64 -23.29 0.56
C LEU A 137 -37.09 -24.71 0.19
N SER A 138 -38.23 -24.87 -0.49
CA SER A 138 -38.76 -26.19 -0.88
C SER A 138 -37.78 -27.10 -1.64
N PRO A 139 -36.89 -26.61 -2.55
CA PRO A 139 -35.96 -27.46 -3.28
C PRO A 139 -34.79 -28.01 -2.43
N VAL A 140 -34.54 -27.43 -1.24
CA VAL A 140 -33.38 -27.78 -0.40
C VAL A 140 -33.39 -29.27 -0.01
N SER A 141 -34.57 -29.82 0.31
CA SER A 141 -34.68 -31.24 0.69
C SER A 141 -34.28 -32.19 -0.44
N ASP A 142 -34.72 -31.91 -1.66
CA ASP A 142 -34.44 -32.75 -2.83
C ASP A 142 -32.95 -32.67 -3.22
N LEU A 143 -32.37 -31.48 -3.14
CA LEU A 143 -30.94 -31.26 -3.37
C LEU A 143 -30.07 -31.97 -2.31
N ILE A 144 -30.49 -32.00 -1.05
CA ILE A 144 -29.79 -32.78 0.00
C ILE A 144 -29.80 -34.27 -0.33
N VAL A 145 -30.94 -34.82 -0.78
CA VAL A 145 -31.03 -36.24 -1.20
C VAL A 145 -30.12 -36.52 -2.39
N GLN A 146 -30.09 -35.63 -3.39
CA GLN A 146 -29.19 -35.77 -4.54
C GLN A 146 -27.71 -35.75 -4.12
N ILE A 147 -27.32 -34.84 -3.22
CA ILE A 147 -25.95 -34.79 -2.67
C ILE A 147 -25.64 -36.08 -1.90
N GLU A 148 -26.58 -36.57 -1.10
CA GLU A 148 -26.44 -37.81 -0.33
C GLU A 148 -26.19 -39.05 -1.24
N ASP A 149 -26.90 -39.15 -2.35
CA ASP A 149 -26.70 -40.20 -3.35
C ASP A 149 -25.30 -40.10 -4.00
N ILE A 150 -24.86 -38.89 -4.35
CA ILE A 150 -23.52 -38.64 -4.92
C ILE A 150 -22.43 -39.03 -3.93
N VAL A 151 -22.53 -38.58 -2.67
CA VAL A 151 -21.57 -38.91 -1.60
C VAL A 151 -21.49 -40.42 -1.37
N THR A 152 -22.64 -41.10 -1.36
CA THR A 152 -22.70 -42.57 -1.25
C THR A 152 -22.01 -43.24 -2.44
N GLY A 153 -22.16 -42.70 -3.65
CA GLY A 153 -21.42 -43.15 -4.83
C GLY A 153 -19.90 -43.04 -4.68
N TYR A 154 -19.42 -41.94 -4.09
CA TYR A 154 -17.99 -41.78 -3.79
C TYR A 154 -17.49 -42.76 -2.75
N GLU A 155 -18.26 -43.05 -1.70
CA GLU A 155 -17.90 -44.06 -0.69
C GLU A 155 -17.77 -45.45 -1.30
N VAL A 156 -18.72 -45.86 -2.15
CA VAL A 156 -18.66 -47.15 -2.86
C VAL A 156 -17.44 -47.22 -3.79
N ALA A 157 -17.15 -46.14 -4.52
CA ALA A 157 -15.97 -46.09 -5.38
C ALA A 157 -14.66 -46.15 -4.57
N ALA A 158 -14.61 -45.46 -3.43
CA ALA A 158 -13.47 -45.48 -2.52
C ALA A 158 -13.28 -46.87 -1.89
N GLU A 159 -14.35 -47.56 -1.53
CA GLU A 159 -14.31 -48.93 -0.99
C GLU A 159 -13.79 -49.92 -2.05
N ALA A 160 -14.30 -49.87 -3.28
CA ALA A 160 -13.80 -50.69 -4.38
C ALA A 160 -12.30 -50.43 -4.70
N ALA A 161 -11.87 -49.16 -4.63
CA ALA A 161 -10.46 -48.80 -4.77
C ALA A 161 -9.61 -49.34 -3.60
N ALA A 162 -10.13 -49.30 -2.38
CA ALA A 162 -9.47 -49.84 -1.19
C ALA A 162 -9.31 -51.37 -1.26
N GLU A 163 -10.30 -52.09 -1.79
CA GLU A 163 -10.22 -53.54 -2.02
C GLU A 163 -9.11 -53.89 -3.01
N SER A 164 -9.02 -53.17 -4.13
CA SER A 164 -7.96 -53.35 -5.12
C SER A 164 -6.58 -53.09 -4.49
N ALA A 165 -6.45 -52.00 -3.73
CA ALA A 165 -5.23 -51.61 -3.04
C ALA A 165 -4.79 -52.62 -1.96
N HIS A 166 -5.72 -53.36 -1.36
CA HIS A 166 -5.40 -54.37 -0.36
C HIS A 166 -4.52 -55.51 -0.92
N SER A 167 -4.76 -55.89 -2.19
CA SER A 167 -3.93 -56.90 -2.87
C SER A 167 -2.50 -56.40 -3.13
N GLU A 168 -2.37 -55.14 -3.53
CA GLU A 168 -1.07 -54.47 -3.72
C GLU A 168 -0.32 -54.31 -2.40
N LEU A 169 -1.03 -53.95 -1.32
CA LEU A 169 -0.47 -53.83 0.02
C LEU A 169 0.10 -55.18 0.51
N LYS A 170 -0.63 -56.28 0.33
CA LYS A 170 -0.13 -57.63 0.70
C LYS A 170 1.15 -57.98 -0.06
N SER A 171 1.21 -57.68 -1.36
CA SER A 171 2.43 -57.87 -2.15
C SER A 171 3.59 -57.01 -1.62
N LEU A 172 3.32 -55.74 -1.30
CA LEU A 172 4.30 -54.82 -0.75
C LEU A 172 4.87 -55.31 0.59
N LEU A 173 4.00 -55.74 1.51
CA LEU A 173 4.40 -56.22 2.84
C LEU A 173 5.19 -57.53 2.77
N SER A 174 4.80 -58.45 1.89
CA SER A 174 5.57 -59.68 1.66
C SER A 174 7.00 -59.37 1.20
N SER A 175 7.15 -58.54 0.17
CA SER A 175 8.48 -58.12 -0.31
C SER A 175 9.26 -57.29 0.71
N MET A 176 8.58 -56.52 1.56
CA MET A 176 9.21 -55.79 2.66
C MET A 176 9.79 -56.76 3.69
N SER A 177 9.02 -57.77 4.10
CA SER A 177 9.47 -58.79 5.05
C SER A 177 10.69 -59.56 4.54
N GLU A 178 10.67 -59.98 3.27
CA GLU A 178 11.82 -60.61 2.60
C GLU A 178 13.06 -59.72 2.64
N ALA A 179 12.92 -58.44 2.26
CA ALA A 179 14.03 -57.49 2.27
C ALA A 179 14.58 -57.20 3.68
N VAL A 180 13.70 -57.10 4.69
CA VAL A 180 14.08 -56.88 6.09
C VAL A 180 14.88 -58.06 6.66
N SER A 181 14.51 -59.30 6.29
CA SER A 181 15.25 -60.49 6.74
C SER A 181 16.71 -60.52 6.26
N GLY A 182 17.00 -59.89 5.11
CA GLY A 182 18.35 -59.80 4.53
C GLY A 182 19.26 -58.74 5.16
N ILE A 183 18.73 -57.82 5.98
CA ILE A 183 19.48 -56.65 6.49
C ILE A 183 20.71 -57.07 7.31
N GLN A 184 20.60 -58.11 8.13
CA GLN A 184 21.71 -58.58 9.00
C GLN A 184 22.82 -59.27 8.21
N GLY A 185 22.52 -59.82 7.02
CA GLY A 185 23.48 -60.54 6.20
C GLY A 185 24.21 -59.64 5.20
N ASP A 186 23.46 -58.84 4.44
CA ASP A 186 24.00 -57.89 3.48
C ASP A 186 23.14 -56.62 3.46
N PRO A 187 23.52 -55.58 4.25
CA PRO A 187 22.80 -54.32 4.31
C PRO A 187 22.68 -53.62 2.96
N THR A 188 23.63 -53.83 2.04
CA THR A 188 23.65 -53.17 0.73
C THR A 188 22.64 -53.81 -0.21
N SER A 189 22.63 -55.14 -0.30
CA SER A 189 21.62 -55.87 -1.08
C SER A 189 20.21 -55.67 -0.51
N ALA A 190 20.07 -55.62 0.82
CA ALA A 190 18.79 -55.31 1.47
C ALA A 190 18.32 -53.89 1.14
N LEU A 191 19.20 -52.89 1.18
CA LEU A 191 18.87 -51.51 0.79
C LEU A 191 18.40 -51.42 -0.67
N ASP A 192 19.01 -52.19 -1.57
CA ASP A 192 18.59 -52.25 -2.98
C ASP A 192 17.20 -52.86 -3.17
N ALA A 193 16.88 -53.91 -2.40
CA ALA A 193 15.54 -54.48 -2.37
C ALA A 193 14.52 -53.48 -1.80
N LEU A 194 14.82 -52.82 -0.69
CA LEU A 194 13.95 -51.81 -0.07
C LEU A 194 13.72 -50.61 -1.01
N GLN A 195 14.75 -50.16 -1.74
CA GLN A 195 14.63 -49.05 -2.69
C GLN A 195 13.62 -49.37 -3.82
N LYS A 196 13.56 -50.62 -4.29
CA LYS A 196 12.55 -51.07 -5.27
C LYS A 196 11.12 -51.06 -4.72
N LEU A 197 10.96 -51.15 -3.40
CA LEU A 197 9.64 -51.03 -2.75
C LEU A 197 9.21 -49.58 -2.63
N GLY A 198 10.15 -48.66 -2.43
CA GLY A 198 9.87 -47.22 -2.39
C GLY A 198 9.21 -46.68 -3.66
N THR A 199 9.51 -47.27 -4.83
CA THR A 199 8.84 -46.87 -6.08
C THR A 199 7.37 -47.29 -6.12
N LYS A 200 6.99 -48.34 -5.39
CA LYS A 200 5.59 -48.78 -5.27
C LYS A 200 4.79 -47.86 -4.33
N THR A 201 5.39 -47.40 -3.24
CA THR A 201 4.74 -46.45 -2.32
C THR A 201 4.74 -45.01 -2.83
N ARG A 202 5.59 -44.69 -3.83
CA ARG A 202 5.79 -43.33 -4.38
C ARG A 202 6.15 -42.28 -3.32
N TYR A 203 6.68 -42.71 -2.16
CA TYR A 203 6.99 -41.81 -1.06
C TYR A 203 8.39 -41.19 -1.25
N GLY A 204 8.39 -39.93 -1.71
CA GLY A 204 9.60 -39.18 -2.06
C GLY A 204 10.67 -39.10 -0.96
N PRO A 205 10.34 -38.84 0.32
CA PRO A 205 11.32 -38.81 1.40
C PRO A 205 12.11 -40.12 1.52
N PHE A 206 11.45 -41.28 1.48
CA PHE A 206 12.13 -42.58 1.50
C PHE A 206 13.09 -42.77 0.32
N LEU A 207 12.66 -42.44 -0.91
CA LEU A 207 13.49 -42.58 -2.11
C LEU A 207 14.75 -41.70 -2.04
N ARG A 208 14.63 -40.49 -1.48
CA ARG A 208 15.79 -39.59 -1.27
C ARG A 208 16.74 -40.14 -0.21
N THR A 209 16.22 -40.56 0.94
CA THR A 209 17.05 -41.08 2.04
C THR A 209 17.78 -42.37 1.65
N SER A 210 17.08 -43.31 1.00
CA SER A 210 17.69 -44.56 0.50
C SER A 210 18.80 -44.29 -0.53
N ALA A 211 18.58 -43.36 -1.47
CA ALA A 211 19.60 -42.97 -2.45
C ALA A 211 20.82 -42.31 -1.80
N GLN A 212 20.64 -41.51 -0.75
CA GLN A 212 21.73 -40.87 0.00
C GLN A 212 22.57 -41.90 0.77
N VAL A 213 21.92 -42.84 1.48
CA VAL A 213 22.61 -43.91 2.21
C VAL A 213 23.38 -44.80 1.24
N LYS A 214 22.75 -45.22 0.14
CA LYS A 214 23.41 -46.03 -0.91
C LYS A 214 24.64 -45.34 -1.50
N ARG A 215 24.54 -44.02 -1.77
CA ARG A 215 25.66 -43.22 -2.25
C ARG A 215 26.79 -43.14 -1.22
N GLY A 216 26.46 -42.95 0.06
CA GLY A 216 27.42 -42.89 1.15
C GLY A 216 28.19 -44.20 1.35
N ILE A 217 27.51 -45.35 1.22
CA ILE A 217 28.13 -46.68 1.24
C ILE A 217 29.09 -46.84 0.05
N ARG A 218 28.62 -46.55 -1.17
CA ARG A 218 29.42 -46.67 -2.40
C ARG A 218 30.68 -45.81 -2.40
N GLU A 219 30.60 -44.62 -1.81
CA GLU A 219 31.71 -43.68 -1.69
C GLU A 219 32.63 -43.96 -0.49
N GLY A 220 32.35 -45.01 0.30
CA GLY A 220 33.14 -45.37 1.49
C GLY A 220 33.01 -44.37 2.65
N ARG A 221 32.00 -43.48 2.62
CA ARG A 221 31.72 -42.49 3.69
C ARG A 221 30.97 -43.09 4.87
N ILE A 222 30.34 -44.24 4.67
CA ILE A 222 29.55 -44.97 5.67
C ILE A 222 30.18 -46.36 5.80
N ASP A 223 30.70 -46.68 6.98
CA ASP A 223 31.21 -48.03 7.28
C ASP A 223 30.08 -49.05 7.41
N GLU A 224 30.42 -50.34 7.40
CA GLU A 224 29.47 -51.44 7.43
C GLU A 224 28.56 -51.45 8.68
N LYS A 225 29.11 -51.10 9.85
CA LYS A 225 28.35 -51.05 11.11
C LYS A 225 27.34 -49.90 11.09
N ARG A 226 27.75 -48.74 10.57
CA ARG A 226 26.89 -47.57 10.39
C ARG A 226 25.84 -47.82 9.31
N ALA A 227 26.20 -48.52 8.23
CA ALA A 227 25.28 -48.92 7.17
C ALA A 227 24.19 -49.85 7.71
N LEU A 228 24.56 -50.87 8.48
CA LEU A 228 23.61 -51.78 9.13
C LEU A 228 22.59 -50.99 9.97
N HIS A 229 23.05 -50.12 10.87
CA HIS A 229 22.17 -49.31 11.73
C HIS A 229 21.26 -48.37 10.92
N LEU A 230 21.80 -47.66 9.91
CA LEU A 230 21.00 -46.77 9.07
C LEU A 230 19.93 -47.53 8.28
N VAL A 231 20.23 -48.73 7.80
CA VAL A 231 19.27 -49.56 7.05
C VAL A 231 18.23 -50.18 7.99
N SER A 232 18.64 -50.72 9.14
CA SER A 232 17.74 -51.40 10.08
C SER A 232 16.79 -50.47 10.82
N GLU A 233 17.20 -49.21 11.07
CA GLU A 233 16.40 -48.24 11.82
C GLU A 233 15.85 -47.16 10.88
N ASN A 234 16.70 -46.31 10.33
CA ASN A 234 16.24 -45.10 9.62
C ASN A 234 15.50 -45.41 8.32
N ILE A 235 16.07 -46.26 7.47
CA ILE A 235 15.46 -46.62 6.17
C ILE A 235 14.16 -47.39 6.39
N LEU A 236 14.12 -48.29 7.37
CA LEU A 236 12.92 -49.05 7.69
C LEU A 236 11.79 -48.16 8.21
N ILE A 237 12.09 -47.17 9.07
CA ILE A 237 11.11 -46.18 9.53
C ILE A 237 10.58 -45.36 8.35
N GLU A 238 11.43 -44.86 7.45
CA GLU A 238 10.97 -44.11 6.28
C GLU A 238 10.15 -44.99 5.32
N LEU A 239 10.47 -46.28 5.19
CA LEU A 239 9.67 -47.20 4.39
C LEU A 239 8.29 -47.41 5.00
N ARG A 240 8.22 -47.62 6.33
CA ARG A 240 6.96 -47.74 7.06
C ARG A 240 6.09 -46.51 6.87
N ARG A 241 6.65 -45.30 6.92
CA ARG A 241 5.93 -44.06 6.56
C ARG A 241 5.40 -44.10 5.13
N GLY A 242 6.20 -44.57 4.18
CA GLY A 242 5.76 -44.78 2.81
C GLY A 242 4.59 -45.76 2.68
N VAL A 243 4.58 -46.85 3.46
CA VAL A 243 3.45 -47.80 3.50
C VAL A 243 2.22 -47.17 4.14
N ILE A 244 2.38 -46.41 5.23
CA ILE A 244 1.29 -45.68 5.87
C ILE A 244 0.69 -44.67 4.88
N MET A 245 1.52 -43.91 4.16
CA MET A 245 1.05 -43.00 3.12
C MET A 245 0.31 -43.72 2.00
N PHE A 246 0.78 -44.91 1.60
CA PHE A 246 0.08 -45.73 0.62
C PHE A 246 -1.31 -46.11 1.12
N ILE A 247 -1.42 -46.59 2.37
CA ILE A 247 -2.71 -46.93 3.00
C ILE A 247 -3.62 -45.70 3.05
N LEU A 248 -3.14 -44.58 3.59
CA LEU A 248 -3.96 -43.37 3.71
C LEU A 248 -4.38 -42.79 2.35
N SER A 249 -3.56 -42.95 1.31
CA SER A 249 -3.86 -42.44 -0.04
C SER A 249 -4.78 -43.34 -0.84
N LYS A 250 -4.81 -44.66 -0.57
CA LYS A 250 -5.53 -45.65 -1.38
C LYS A 250 -6.71 -46.30 -0.66
N MET A 251 -6.69 -46.29 0.66
CA MET A 251 -7.67 -46.93 1.52
C MET A 251 -8.36 -45.94 2.45
N GLY A 252 -8.06 -44.65 2.32
CA GLY A 252 -8.67 -43.56 3.08
C GLY A 252 -8.18 -43.44 4.53
N SER A 253 -8.88 -42.61 5.28
CA SER A 253 -8.57 -42.30 6.67
C SER A 253 -8.70 -43.54 7.58
N ARG A 254 -7.73 -43.76 8.48
CA ARG A 254 -7.65 -44.97 9.34
C ARG A 254 -7.07 -44.66 10.71
N THR A 255 -7.42 -45.49 11.69
CA THR A 255 -6.82 -45.46 13.04
C THR A 255 -5.45 -46.17 13.06
N VAL A 256 -4.65 -45.91 14.09
CA VAL A 256 -3.38 -46.63 14.33
C VAL A 256 -3.60 -48.16 14.39
N VAL A 257 -4.71 -48.60 14.99
CA VAL A 257 -5.02 -50.02 15.18
C VAL A 257 -5.35 -50.68 13.84
N GLU A 258 -6.10 -50.01 12.98
CA GLU A 258 -6.41 -50.50 11.64
C GLU A 258 -5.16 -50.57 10.77
N ILE A 259 -4.33 -49.53 10.77
CA ILE A 259 -3.06 -49.50 10.03
C ILE A 259 -2.13 -50.61 10.54
N SER A 260 -2.06 -50.84 11.85
CA SER A 260 -1.30 -51.93 12.47
C SER A 260 -1.75 -53.30 11.96
N ARG A 261 -3.06 -53.56 11.90
CA ARG A 261 -3.62 -54.79 11.34
C ARG A 261 -3.32 -54.93 9.85
N LEU A 262 -3.44 -53.84 9.08
CA LEU A 262 -3.16 -53.83 7.65
C LEU A 262 -1.69 -54.09 7.33
N MET A 263 -0.77 -53.58 8.17
CA MET A 263 0.68 -53.71 7.98
C MET A 263 1.30 -54.94 8.67
N ASP A 264 0.51 -55.75 9.37
CA ASP A 264 0.98 -56.84 10.23
C ASP A 264 2.15 -56.38 11.14
N SER A 265 1.98 -55.23 11.77
CA SER A 265 3.02 -54.51 12.52
C SER A 265 2.50 -54.05 13.87
N HIS A 266 3.37 -53.90 14.87
CA HIS A 266 2.96 -53.50 16.21
C HIS A 266 2.44 -52.04 16.26
N SER A 267 1.35 -51.77 16.98
CA SER A 267 0.73 -50.44 17.05
C SER A 267 1.69 -49.33 17.50
N SER A 268 2.67 -49.65 18.36
CA SER A 268 3.71 -48.72 18.82
C SER A 268 4.58 -48.19 17.67
N ASP A 269 4.90 -49.06 16.70
CA ASP A 269 5.74 -48.71 15.56
C ASP A 269 4.99 -47.80 14.58
N ILE A 270 3.70 -48.10 14.38
CA ILE A 270 2.80 -47.27 13.58
C ILE A 270 2.58 -45.92 14.25
N GLN A 271 2.35 -45.90 15.56
CA GLN A 271 2.19 -44.67 16.32
C GLN A 271 3.44 -43.78 16.25
N ALA A 272 4.64 -44.36 16.44
CA ALA A 272 5.90 -43.62 16.31
C ALA A 272 6.09 -43.04 14.90
N ALA A 273 5.73 -43.80 13.85
CA ALA A 273 5.77 -43.32 12.48
C ALA A 273 4.78 -42.17 12.24
N ILE A 274 3.52 -42.30 12.67
CA ILE A 274 2.46 -41.28 12.53
C ILE A 274 2.82 -40.00 13.28
N VAL A 275 3.29 -40.09 14.53
CA VAL A 275 3.71 -38.90 15.30
C VAL A 275 4.77 -38.11 14.55
N SER A 276 5.75 -38.81 13.96
CA SER A 276 6.76 -38.13 13.16
C SER A 276 6.23 -37.61 11.83
N MET A 277 5.22 -38.22 11.23
CA MET A 277 4.58 -37.72 10.00
C MET A 277 3.74 -36.47 10.27
N ILE A 278 3.08 -36.38 11.44
CA ILE A 278 2.39 -35.17 11.90
C ILE A 278 3.39 -34.03 12.07
N GLN A 279 4.54 -34.28 12.70
CA GLN A 279 5.61 -33.28 12.85
C GLN A 279 6.15 -32.78 11.50
N ARG A 280 6.04 -33.59 10.44
CA ARG A 280 6.43 -33.24 9.06
C ARG A 280 5.30 -32.62 8.25
N GLY A 281 4.09 -32.53 8.79
CA GLY A 281 2.90 -32.06 8.08
C GLY A 281 2.44 -32.99 6.96
N GLU A 282 2.74 -34.29 7.05
CA GLU A 282 2.36 -35.28 6.02
C GLU A 282 1.00 -35.94 6.33
N VAL A 283 0.64 -36.02 7.61
CA VAL A 283 -0.57 -36.66 8.14
C VAL A 283 -1.19 -35.76 9.20
N GLU A 284 -2.52 -35.73 9.26
CA GLU A 284 -3.29 -35.01 10.28
C GLU A 284 -4.35 -35.90 10.92
N MET A 285 -4.82 -35.50 12.11
CA MET A 285 -5.94 -36.14 12.78
C MET A 285 -7.24 -35.49 12.30
N VAL A 286 -8.10 -36.28 11.66
CA VAL A 286 -9.35 -35.79 11.05
C VAL A 286 -10.59 -36.02 11.91
N GLY A 287 -10.49 -36.86 12.95
CA GLY A 287 -11.60 -37.14 13.86
C GLY A 287 -11.29 -38.26 14.84
N LEU A 288 -12.36 -38.73 15.51
CA LEU A 288 -12.35 -39.89 16.38
C LEU A 288 -13.29 -40.95 15.79
N ASP A 289 -12.87 -42.20 15.84
CA ASP A 289 -13.72 -43.38 15.64
C ASP A 289 -13.83 -44.07 16.99
N GLU A 290 -15.01 -43.99 17.61
CA GLU A 290 -15.21 -44.22 19.04
C GLU A 290 -14.24 -43.36 19.87
N ASP A 291 -13.23 -43.98 20.50
CA ASP A 291 -12.18 -43.31 21.30
C ASP A 291 -10.80 -43.28 20.59
N ALA A 292 -10.73 -43.78 19.35
CA ALA A 292 -9.48 -43.90 18.61
C ALA A 292 -9.28 -42.74 17.62
N PRO A 293 -8.12 -42.05 17.64
CA PRO A 293 -7.81 -41.02 16.64
C PRO A 293 -7.74 -41.60 15.22
N VAL A 294 -8.47 -40.96 14.30
CA VAL A 294 -8.46 -41.27 12.88
C VAL A 294 -7.50 -40.32 12.17
N PHE A 295 -6.58 -40.89 11.40
CA PHE A 295 -5.56 -40.14 10.68
C PHE A 295 -5.84 -40.15 9.18
N SER A 296 -5.60 -39.01 8.54
CA SER A 296 -5.65 -38.86 7.09
C SER A 296 -4.38 -38.20 6.57
N ARG A 297 -4.11 -38.35 5.27
CA ARG A 297 -3.04 -37.61 4.61
C ARG A 297 -3.40 -36.13 4.59
N VAL A 298 -2.45 -35.26 4.92
CA VAL A 298 -2.64 -33.80 4.73
C VAL A 298 -2.82 -33.54 3.24
N LEU A 299 -4.00 -33.05 2.87
CA LEU A 299 -4.28 -32.63 1.50
C LEU A 299 -3.64 -31.26 1.26
N GLU A 300 -2.95 -31.09 0.14
CA GLU A 300 -2.41 -29.78 -0.25
C GLU A 300 -3.55 -28.77 -0.51
N THR A 301 -4.72 -29.28 -0.92
CA THR A 301 -5.94 -28.51 -1.15
C THR A 301 -7.17 -29.33 -0.72
N VAL A 302 -8.03 -28.76 0.11
CA VAL A 302 -9.39 -29.26 0.32
C VAL A 302 -10.17 -29.07 -0.98
N PRO A 303 -10.94 -30.05 -1.48
CA PRO A 303 -11.77 -29.87 -2.68
C PRO A 303 -12.64 -28.62 -2.58
N ASP A 304 -12.70 -27.82 -3.66
CA ASP A 304 -13.43 -26.54 -3.66
C ASP A 304 -14.92 -26.75 -3.36
N SER A 305 -15.48 -27.85 -3.87
CA SER A 305 -16.83 -28.32 -3.55
C SER A 305 -17.07 -28.56 -2.05
N THR A 306 -16.11 -29.09 -1.29
CA THR A 306 -16.25 -29.22 0.18
C THR A 306 -16.34 -27.84 0.85
N LEU A 307 -15.54 -26.88 0.38
CA LEU A 307 -15.54 -25.52 0.91
C LEU A 307 -16.84 -24.77 0.59
N VAL A 308 -17.35 -24.93 -0.63
CA VAL A 308 -18.66 -24.41 -1.05
C VAL A 308 -19.75 -25.01 -0.18
N PHE A 309 -19.75 -26.33 0.03
CA PHE A 309 -20.76 -27.00 0.86
C PHE A 309 -20.76 -26.51 2.31
N LYS A 310 -19.58 -26.33 2.92
CA LYS A 310 -19.42 -25.72 4.24
C LYS A 310 -20.00 -24.29 4.30
N ARG A 311 -19.81 -23.50 3.24
CA ARG A 311 -20.35 -22.13 3.15
C ARG A 311 -21.88 -22.12 3.11
N ILE A 312 -22.47 -22.97 2.26
CA ILE A 312 -23.93 -23.12 2.15
C ILE A 312 -24.52 -23.49 3.52
N LEU A 313 -23.89 -24.42 4.24
CA LEU A 313 -24.32 -24.84 5.57
C LEU A 313 -24.30 -23.68 6.58
N GLN A 314 -23.24 -22.86 6.55
CA GLN A 314 -23.14 -21.67 7.40
C GLN A 314 -24.21 -20.63 7.06
N GLN A 315 -24.49 -20.40 5.77
CA GLN A 315 -25.54 -19.50 5.32
C GLN A 315 -26.92 -19.99 5.77
N LEU A 316 -27.25 -21.27 5.57
CA LEU A 316 -28.50 -21.87 6.03
C LEU A 316 -28.68 -21.78 7.54
N ASN A 317 -27.63 -22.01 8.32
CA ASN A 317 -27.67 -21.85 9.78
C ASN A 317 -27.90 -20.38 10.18
N GLY A 318 -27.32 -19.43 9.45
CA GLY A 318 -27.60 -17.99 9.60
C GLY A 318 -29.06 -17.61 9.30
N ILE A 319 -29.60 -18.14 8.21
CA ILE A 319 -31.02 -17.99 7.84
C ILE A 319 -31.91 -18.58 8.93
N GLY A 320 -31.62 -19.79 9.39
CA GLY A 320 -32.39 -20.50 10.42
C GLY A 320 -32.62 -19.65 11.66
N LYS A 321 -31.59 -18.96 12.15
CA LYS A 321 -31.69 -18.07 13.32
C LYS A 321 -32.67 -16.90 13.17
N SER A 322 -33.03 -16.54 11.93
CA SER A 322 -33.95 -15.44 11.62
C SER A 322 -35.38 -15.91 11.31
N LEU A 323 -35.62 -17.22 11.29
CA LEU A 323 -36.91 -17.83 10.98
C LEU A 323 -37.59 -18.34 12.26
N GLU A 324 -38.92 -18.39 12.25
CA GLU A 324 -39.73 -18.92 13.35
C GLU A 324 -40.69 -20.00 12.84
N GLY A 325 -41.20 -20.84 13.75
CA GLY A 325 -42.22 -21.86 13.45
C GLY A 325 -41.70 -23.03 12.60
N ASP A 326 -42.57 -23.54 11.72
CA ASP A 326 -42.32 -24.78 10.97
C ASP A 326 -41.16 -24.66 9.97
N ILE A 327 -40.91 -23.45 9.45
CA ILE A 327 -39.80 -23.19 8.52
C ILE A 327 -38.45 -23.28 9.25
N HIS A 328 -38.36 -22.77 10.48
CA HIS A 328 -37.15 -22.95 11.30
C HIS A 328 -36.85 -24.42 11.54
N ALA A 329 -37.88 -25.22 11.89
CA ALA A 329 -37.71 -26.66 12.13
C ALA A 329 -37.22 -27.40 10.87
N PHE A 330 -37.74 -27.04 9.70
CA PHE A 330 -37.29 -27.57 8.41
C PHE A 330 -35.82 -27.22 8.13
N VAL A 331 -35.41 -25.96 8.36
CA VAL A 331 -34.02 -25.53 8.15
C VAL A 331 -33.06 -26.22 9.13
N ASP A 332 -33.41 -26.33 10.41
CA ASP A 332 -32.58 -27.03 11.42
C ASP A 332 -32.38 -28.50 11.05
N GLN A 333 -33.44 -29.19 10.61
CA GLN A 333 -33.33 -30.57 10.14
C GLN A 333 -32.43 -30.70 8.90
N SER A 334 -32.54 -29.75 7.96
CA SER A 334 -31.73 -29.72 6.74
C SER A 334 -30.25 -29.48 7.05
N VAL A 335 -29.94 -28.54 7.96
CA VAL A 335 -28.58 -28.26 8.43
C VAL A 335 -27.96 -29.50 9.05
N ARG A 336 -28.64 -30.19 9.97
CA ARG A 336 -28.11 -31.41 10.60
C ARG A 336 -27.80 -32.52 9.59
N ARG A 337 -28.66 -32.71 8.58
CA ARG A 337 -28.39 -33.67 7.49
C ARG A 337 -27.15 -33.27 6.69
N MET A 338 -27.02 -32.00 6.35
CA MET A 338 -25.85 -31.49 5.63
C MET A 338 -24.57 -31.55 6.45
N GLU A 339 -24.61 -31.36 7.78
CA GLU A 339 -23.45 -31.50 8.67
C GLU A 339 -22.91 -32.94 8.60
N PHE A 340 -23.79 -33.92 8.65
CA PHE A 340 -23.44 -35.33 8.50
C PHE A 340 -22.82 -35.64 7.12
N LEU A 341 -23.38 -35.08 6.04
CA LEU A 341 -22.82 -35.24 4.69
C LEU A 341 -21.44 -34.57 4.53
N LEU A 342 -21.25 -33.40 5.16
CA LEU A 342 -19.98 -32.69 5.16
C LEU A 342 -18.91 -33.52 5.89
N GLU A 343 -19.25 -34.14 7.02
CA GLU A 343 -18.35 -35.04 7.74
C GLU A 343 -17.94 -36.24 6.88
N ARG A 344 -18.89 -36.84 6.13
CA ARG A 344 -18.61 -37.94 5.19
C ARG A 344 -17.65 -37.51 4.08
N LEU A 345 -17.87 -36.34 3.47
CA LEU A 345 -16.97 -35.78 2.45
C LEU A 345 -15.56 -35.48 3.00
N GLN A 346 -15.47 -34.97 4.23
CA GLN A 346 -14.18 -34.75 4.89
C GLN A 346 -13.43 -36.06 5.15
N LYS A 347 -14.13 -37.15 5.49
CA LYS A 347 -13.54 -38.48 5.66
C LYS A 347 -13.03 -39.06 4.34
N LEU A 348 -13.72 -38.82 3.23
CA LEU A 348 -13.32 -39.21 1.87
C LEU A 348 -12.04 -38.49 1.42
N GLY A 349 -11.93 -37.19 1.73
CA GLY A 349 -10.75 -36.38 1.44
C GLY A 349 -10.61 -35.99 -0.03
N GLN A 350 -10.39 -36.96 -0.93
CA GLN A 350 -10.31 -36.74 -2.39
C GLN A 350 -11.44 -37.48 -3.12
N TYR A 351 -12.13 -36.77 -4.00
CA TYR A 351 -13.22 -37.28 -4.83
C TYR A 351 -13.33 -36.45 -6.12
N ASP A 352 -14.10 -36.92 -7.10
CA ASP A 352 -14.33 -36.18 -8.34
C ASP A 352 -15.32 -35.04 -8.08
N GLU A 353 -14.87 -33.78 -8.18
CA GLU A 353 -15.72 -32.63 -7.88
C GLU A 353 -16.83 -32.41 -8.91
N THR A 354 -16.67 -32.92 -10.14
CA THR A 354 -17.55 -32.59 -11.27
C THR A 354 -18.99 -33.03 -11.04
N THR A 355 -19.19 -34.22 -10.47
CA THR A 355 -20.51 -34.78 -10.18
C THR A 355 -21.21 -34.10 -9.01
N LEU A 356 -20.47 -33.44 -8.11
CA LEU A 356 -21.04 -32.72 -6.96
C LEU A 356 -21.31 -31.24 -7.25
N ALA A 357 -20.57 -30.64 -8.20
CA ALA A 357 -20.60 -29.21 -8.49
C ALA A 357 -22.00 -28.69 -8.87
N GLU A 358 -22.74 -29.42 -9.70
CA GLU A 358 -24.07 -29.00 -10.17
C GLU A 358 -25.08 -28.95 -9.01
N ALA A 359 -25.15 -29.99 -8.19
CA ALA A 359 -26.05 -30.04 -7.04
C ALA A 359 -25.70 -28.97 -5.99
N LEU A 360 -24.41 -28.72 -5.75
CA LEU A 360 -23.97 -27.67 -4.83
C LEU A 360 -24.23 -26.26 -5.36
N ASN A 361 -24.07 -26.02 -6.66
CA ASN A 361 -24.39 -24.71 -7.24
C ASN A 361 -25.89 -24.43 -7.16
N SER A 362 -26.73 -25.40 -7.50
CA SER A 362 -28.19 -25.28 -7.35
C SER A 362 -28.60 -25.04 -5.89
N LEU A 363 -27.95 -25.74 -4.95
CA LEU A 363 -28.21 -25.54 -3.53
C LEU A 363 -27.75 -24.15 -3.06
N ARG A 364 -26.59 -23.69 -3.54
CA ARG A 364 -26.10 -22.34 -3.25
C ARG A 364 -27.06 -21.27 -3.75
N GLU A 365 -27.49 -21.37 -5.00
CA GLU A 365 -28.45 -20.43 -5.60
C GLU A 365 -29.77 -20.40 -4.81
N THR A 366 -30.26 -21.57 -4.40
CA THR A 366 -31.48 -21.69 -3.56
C THR A 366 -31.30 -21.00 -2.20
N VAL A 367 -30.14 -21.17 -1.57
CA VAL A 367 -29.81 -20.56 -0.26
C VAL A 367 -29.55 -19.05 -0.38
N ASP A 368 -28.93 -18.60 -1.47
CA ASP A 368 -28.71 -17.18 -1.76
C ASP A 368 -30.08 -16.49 -1.96
N GLN A 369 -31.00 -17.08 -2.73
CA GLN A 369 -32.37 -16.59 -2.88
C GLN A 369 -33.16 -16.58 -1.56
N ALA A 370 -33.00 -17.61 -0.73
CA ALA A 370 -33.64 -17.65 0.58
C ALA A 370 -33.09 -16.57 1.52
N THR A 371 -31.78 -16.28 1.43
CA THR A 371 -31.15 -15.18 2.17
C THR A 371 -31.76 -13.84 1.78
N GLU A 372 -31.89 -13.60 0.47
CA GLU A 372 -32.48 -12.37 -0.06
C GLU A 372 -33.95 -12.21 0.36
N ALA A 373 -34.75 -13.28 0.28
CA ALA A 373 -36.14 -13.28 0.71
C ALA A 373 -36.29 -12.95 2.22
N VAL A 374 -35.40 -13.48 3.06
CA VAL A 374 -35.38 -13.17 4.49
C VAL A 374 -35.03 -11.70 4.75
N LEU A 375 -34.09 -11.14 3.98
CA LEU A 375 -33.72 -9.72 4.08
C LEU A 375 -34.86 -8.78 3.67
N GLN A 376 -35.61 -9.15 2.62
CA GLN A 376 -36.76 -8.37 2.13
C GLN A 376 -38.00 -8.45 3.05
N SER A 377 -38.09 -9.48 3.90
CA SER A 377 -39.26 -9.70 4.77
C SER A 377 -39.30 -8.85 6.06
N LYS A 378 -38.27 -8.03 6.33
CA LYS A 378 -38.19 -7.16 7.54
C LYS A 378 -38.44 -5.67 7.18
N PRO A 379 -39.07 -4.87 8.07
CA PRO A 379 -39.50 -3.51 7.76
C PRO A 379 -38.34 -2.53 7.46
N ALA A 380 -38.61 -1.55 6.59
CA ALA A 380 -37.67 -0.69 5.85
C ALA A 380 -36.57 0.04 6.67
N ASP A 381 -36.87 0.55 7.88
CA ASP A 381 -35.82 1.18 8.72
C ASP A 381 -34.79 0.17 9.26
N SER A 382 -35.14 -1.12 9.28
CA SER A 382 -34.24 -2.20 9.71
C SER A 382 -33.63 -2.95 8.54
N SER A 383 -34.20 -2.88 7.33
CA SER A 383 -33.74 -3.65 6.17
C SER A 383 -32.47 -3.06 5.55
N GLU A 384 -32.33 -1.73 5.48
CA GLU A 384 -31.14 -1.07 4.96
C GLU A 384 -29.93 -1.28 5.91
N ASP A 385 -30.16 -1.13 7.22
CA ASP A 385 -29.17 -1.41 8.26
C ASP A 385 -28.80 -2.91 8.32
N LEU A 386 -29.77 -3.83 8.21
CA LEU A 386 -29.49 -5.27 8.15
C LEU A 386 -28.78 -5.67 6.87
N ARG A 387 -29.17 -5.13 5.72
CA ARG A 387 -28.49 -5.38 4.43
C ARG A 387 -27.06 -4.87 4.47
N LEU A 388 -26.85 -3.69 5.05
CA LEU A 388 -25.52 -3.12 5.26
C LEU A 388 -24.70 -3.98 6.23
N LEU A 389 -25.29 -4.44 7.34
CA LEU A 389 -24.64 -5.32 8.32
C LEU A 389 -24.30 -6.71 7.75
N VAL A 390 -25.20 -7.31 6.98
CA VAL A 390 -24.98 -8.63 6.35
C VAL A 390 -23.93 -8.51 5.26
N SER A 391 -24.00 -7.47 4.42
CA SER A 391 -22.97 -7.19 3.43
C SER A 391 -21.62 -6.93 4.09
N ALA A 392 -21.60 -6.16 5.19
CA ALA A 392 -20.39 -5.91 5.99
C ALA A 392 -19.85 -7.19 6.61
N GLY A 393 -20.72 -8.08 7.07
CA GLY A 393 -20.37 -9.42 7.55
C GLY A 393 -19.76 -10.30 6.46
N LEU A 394 -20.31 -10.29 5.25
CA LEU A 394 -19.77 -11.01 4.10
C LEU A 394 -18.39 -10.44 3.69
N GLU A 395 -18.25 -9.13 3.65
CA GLU A 395 -16.97 -8.46 3.38
C GLU A 395 -15.92 -8.78 4.45
N ALA A 396 -16.32 -8.77 5.73
CA ALA A 396 -15.48 -9.16 6.86
C ALA A 396 -15.06 -10.64 6.78
N PHE A 397 -15.96 -11.52 6.33
CA PHE A 397 -15.70 -12.96 6.19
C PHE A 397 -14.85 -13.31 4.97
N ALA A 398 -14.99 -12.57 3.87
CA ALA A 398 -14.14 -12.68 2.70
C ALA A 398 -12.67 -12.35 3.02
N ARG A 399 -12.41 -11.59 4.10
CA ARG A 399 -11.06 -11.32 4.57
C ARG A 399 -10.49 -12.52 5.32
N PHE A 400 -9.34 -12.97 4.82
CA PHE A 400 -8.53 -14.09 5.32
C PHE A 400 -8.34 -14.12 6.85
N ARG A 401 -8.34 -12.93 7.47
CA ARG A 401 -8.11 -12.70 8.89
C ARG A 401 -9.25 -13.18 9.79
N LEU A 402 -10.52 -12.93 9.44
CA LEU A 402 -11.67 -13.41 10.21
C LEU A 402 -11.84 -14.92 10.04
N LYS A 403 -11.63 -15.40 8.82
CA LYS A 403 -11.62 -16.83 8.49
C LYS A 403 -10.59 -17.60 9.33
N ILE A 404 -9.34 -17.13 9.43
CA ILE A 404 -8.32 -17.77 10.29
C ILE A 404 -8.72 -17.72 11.76
N ALA A 405 -9.22 -16.59 12.25
CA ALA A 405 -9.59 -16.44 13.65
C ALA A 405 -10.70 -17.44 14.04
N LEU A 406 -11.68 -17.63 13.17
CA LEU A 406 -12.78 -18.60 13.38
C LEU A 406 -12.34 -20.05 13.18
N GLU A 407 -11.43 -20.34 12.24
CA GLU A 407 -10.96 -21.71 11.96
C GLU A 407 -9.89 -22.20 12.94
N LYS A 408 -8.96 -21.33 13.36
CA LYS A 408 -7.84 -21.67 14.27
C LYS A 408 -8.06 -21.23 15.72
N GLY A 409 -9.03 -20.36 15.99
CA GLY A 409 -9.32 -19.93 17.35
C GLY A 409 -9.80 -21.05 18.28
N PRO A 410 -10.72 -21.94 17.86
CA PRO A 410 -11.16 -23.07 18.68
C PRO A 410 -10.02 -24.04 19.07
N SER A 411 -9.00 -24.19 18.21
CA SER A 411 -7.84 -25.04 18.52
C SER A 411 -6.86 -24.40 19.51
N LEU A 412 -6.89 -23.07 19.69
CA LEU A 412 -6.10 -22.36 20.71
C LEU A 412 -6.72 -22.40 22.11
N VAL A 413 -8.04 -22.66 22.20
CA VAL A 413 -8.77 -22.86 23.45
C VAL A 413 -8.76 -24.34 23.88
N SER A 414 -8.94 -25.25 22.91
CA SER A 414 -8.96 -26.70 23.18
C SER A 414 -7.57 -27.33 23.26
N GLY A 415 -6.66 -26.90 22.37
CA GLY A 415 -5.26 -27.35 22.28
C GLY A 415 -4.28 -26.46 23.06
N THR A 416 -3.05 -26.92 23.18
CA THR A 416 -1.94 -26.16 23.78
C THR A 416 -1.25 -25.33 22.71
N ASN A 417 -0.98 -24.05 23.00
CA ASN A 417 -0.21 -23.19 22.10
C ASN A 417 1.26 -23.67 22.01
N VAL A 418 2.07 -22.99 21.18
CA VAL A 418 3.51 -23.32 20.98
C VAL A 418 4.34 -23.27 22.28
N TYR A 419 3.78 -22.66 23.34
CA TYR A 419 4.37 -22.53 24.67
C TYR A 419 3.74 -23.48 25.72
N GLY A 420 2.81 -24.35 25.32
CA GLY A 420 2.16 -25.32 26.21
C GLY A 420 0.98 -24.78 27.02
N GLU A 421 0.55 -23.54 26.78
CA GLU A 421 -0.54 -22.88 27.50
C GLU A 421 -1.84 -22.91 26.69
N LYS A 422 -2.98 -23.03 27.39
CA LYS A 422 -4.32 -22.93 26.78
C LYS A 422 -4.82 -21.50 26.92
N LEU A 423 -5.46 -20.96 25.88
CA LEU A 423 -6.14 -19.68 26.02
C LEU A 423 -7.38 -19.84 26.90
N ASP A 424 -7.55 -18.95 27.87
CA ASP A 424 -8.77 -18.89 28.69
C ASP A 424 -10.00 -18.65 27.77
N PRO A 425 -11.03 -19.51 27.82
CA PRO A 425 -12.26 -19.36 27.03
C PRO A 425 -12.91 -17.97 27.15
N GLU A 426 -12.93 -17.36 28.34
CA GLU A 426 -13.55 -16.04 28.54
C GLU A 426 -12.73 -14.89 27.94
N VAL A 427 -11.40 -15.06 27.92
CA VAL A 427 -10.49 -14.10 27.26
C VAL A 427 -10.61 -14.25 25.74
N TYR A 428 -10.72 -15.49 25.25
CA TYR A 428 -10.95 -15.78 23.84
C TYR A 428 -12.26 -15.17 23.34
N GLU A 429 -13.36 -15.39 24.07
CA GLU A 429 -14.68 -14.87 23.70
C GLU A 429 -14.69 -13.33 23.63
N ARG A 430 -14.12 -12.66 24.63
CA ARG A 430 -13.98 -11.18 24.61
C ARG A 430 -13.10 -10.69 23.47
N MET A 431 -11.97 -11.38 23.21
CA MET A 431 -11.08 -11.02 22.11
C MET A 431 -11.77 -11.21 20.76
N MET A 432 -12.52 -12.30 20.59
CA MET A 432 -13.24 -12.63 19.35
C MET A 432 -14.40 -11.68 19.11
N SER A 433 -15.18 -11.35 20.14
CA SER A 433 -16.26 -10.35 20.05
C SER A 433 -15.70 -8.99 19.62
N SER A 434 -14.64 -8.50 20.28
CA SER A 434 -13.99 -7.25 19.87
C SER A 434 -13.43 -7.32 18.44
N TYR A 435 -12.88 -8.46 18.04
CA TYR A 435 -12.34 -8.64 16.70
C TYR A 435 -13.43 -8.66 15.63
N LEU A 436 -14.55 -9.33 15.89
CA LEU A 436 -15.73 -9.36 15.03
C LEU A 436 -16.31 -7.97 14.84
N ASP A 437 -16.51 -7.21 15.93
CA ASP A 437 -17.01 -5.84 15.87
C ASP A 437 -16.11 -4.97 15.00
N ASN A 438 -14.79 -5.06 15.20
CA ASN A 438 -13.81 -4.30 14.42
C ASN A 438 -13.79 -4.67 12.93
N GLU A 439 -14.02 -5.94 12.58
CA GLU A 439 -14.08 -6.36 11.17
C GLU A 439 -15.42 -6.00 10.52
N LEU A 440 -16.53 -6.09 11.26
CA LEU A 440 -17.84 -5.61 10.83
C LEU A 440 -17.82 -4.12 10.54
N GLU A 441 -17.32 -3.30 11.47
CA GLU A 441 -17.19 -1.85 11.29
C GLU A 441 -16.35 -1.50 10.05
N ARG A 442 -15.26 -2.23 9.80
CA ARG A 442 -14.45 -2.05 8.58
C ARG A 442 -15.15 -2.55 7.32
N GLY A 443 -15.97 -3.59 7.41
CA GLY A 443 -16.81 -4.05 6.30
C GLY A 443 -17.82 -2.98 5.91
N THR A 444 -18.51 -2.42 6.90
CA THR A 444 -19.49 -1.33 6.73
C THR A 444 -18.84 -0.11 6.08
N ILE A 445 -17.66 0.31 6.55
CA ILE A 445 -16.94 1.45 5.97
C ILE A 445 -16.58 1.19 4.49
N LEU A 446 -16.09 -0.01 4.13
CA LEU A 446 -15.74 -0.31 2.74
C LEU A 446 -16.96 -0.29 1.82
N ILE A 447 -18.10 -0.83 2.27
CA ILE A 447 -19.33 -0.89 1.46
C ILE A 447 -19.86 0.51 1.21
N LEU A 448 -19.92 1.34 2.25
CA LEU A 448 -20.34 2.73 2.09
C LEU A 448 -19.45 3.50 1.12
N ILE A 449 -18.13 3.31 1.19
CA ILE A 449 -17.20 3.94 0.23
C ILE A 449 -17.42 3.39 -1.19
N ARG A 450 -17.67 2.08 -1.36
CA ARG A 450 -17.92 1.49 -2.68
C ARG A 450 -19.24 1.96 -3.31
N GLU A 451 -20.30 2.05 -2.52
CA GLU A 451 -21.64 2.38 -3.00
C GLU A 451 -21.84 3.89 -3.19
N LEU A 452 -21.31 4.69 -2.26
CA LEU A 452 -21.53 6.13 -2.22
C LEU A 452 -20.34 6.94 -2.73
N GLY A 453 -19.19 6.30 -2.97
CA GLY A 453 -17.96 6.94 -3.46
C GLY A 453 -17.01 7.37 -2.34
N ALA A 454 -15.96 8.09 -2.71
CA ALA A 454 -14.92 8.52 -1.78
C ALA A 454 -15.49 9.38 -0.63
N MET A 455 -15.13 9.04 0.61
CA MET A 455 -15.69 9.68 1.81
C MET A 455 -14.63 10.11 2.82
N THR A 456 -14.95 11.15 3.61
CA THR A 456 -14.11 11.56 4.74
C THR A 456 -14.50 10.80 6.02
N ALA A 457 -13.62 10.82 7.03
CA ALA A 457 -13.94 10.28 8.36
C ALA A 457 -15.16 10.96 9.00
N LYS A 458 -15.44 12.22 8.63
CA LYS A 458 -16.61 12.97 9.11
C LYS A 458 -17.89 12.40 8.50
N ASP A 459 -17.91 12.22 7.18
CA ASP A 459 -19.08 11.72 6.44
C ASP A 459 -19.43 10.29 6.88
N LEU A 460 -18.41 9.45 7.08
CA LEU A 460 -18.59 8.09 7.58
C LEU A 460 -19.14 8.07 9.01
N GLY A 461 -18.72 9.02 9.87
CA GLY A 461 -19.24 9.14 11.23
C GLY A 461 -20.71 9.51 11.29
N GLU A 462 -21.14 10.38 10.38
CA GLU A 462 -22.54 10.80 10.27
C GLU A 462 -23.42 9.67 9.71
N LYS A 463 -22.88 8.79 8.87
CA LYS A 463 -23.62 7.69 8.22
C LYS A 463 -23.63 6.36 8.97
N THR A 464 -22.62 6.06 9.77
CA THR A 464 -22.47 4.75 10.43
C THR A 464 -22.81 4.75 11.91
N ASN A 465 -22.99 5.94 12.52
CA ASN A 465 -23.10 6.11 13.97
C ASN A 465 -21.86 5.61 14.76
N ILE A 466 -20.76 5.27 14.07
CA ILE A 466 -19.49 4.87 14.70
C ILE A 466 -18.75 6.15 15.15
N PRO A 467 -18.16 6.17 16.36
CA PRO A 467 -17.36 7.31 16.82
C PRO A 467 -16.25 7.70 15.84
N LYS A 468 -16.07 9.01 15.59
CA LYS A 468 -15.14 9.54 14.57
C LYS A 468 -13.69 9.12 14.79
N ASP A 469 -13.26 9.04 16.05
CA ASP A 469 -11.95 8.53 16.46
C ASP A 469 -11.77 7.05 16.10
N ARG A 470 -12.81 6.25 16.27
CA ARG A 470 -12.84 4.83 15.92
C ARG A 470 -12.84 4.63 14.40
N ILE A 471 -13.60 5.42 13.65
CA ILE A 471 -13.55 5.44 12.18
C ILE A 471 -12.17 5.79 11.68
N LEU A 472 -11.53 6.83 12.24
CA LEU A 472 -10.19 7.23 11.85
C LEU A 472 -9.18 6.09 12.07
N GLN A 473 -9.27 5.38 13.19
CA GLN A 473 -8.42 4.20 13.44
C GLN A 473 -8.63 3.10 12.40
N HIS A 474 -9.88 2.84 12.00
CA HIS A 474 -10.19 1.89 10.94
C HIS A 474 -9.67 2.34 9.58
N LEU A 475 -9.87 3.60 9.19
CA LEU A 475 -9.37 4.17 7.95
C LEU A 475 -7.85 4.10 7.85
N LEU A 476 -7.13 4.46 8.92
CA LEU A 476 -5.67 4.36 8.98
C LEU A 476 -5.18 2.91 8.85
N ARG A 477 -5.86 1.97 9.53
CA ARG A 477 -5.52 0.55 9.45
C ARG A 477 -5.81 -0.04 8.09
N MET A 478 -6.95 0.29 7.47
CA MET A 478 -7.32 -0.14 6.13
C MET A 478 -6.42 0.49 5.05
N LYS A 479 -5.99 1.74 5.22
CA LYS A 479 -4.98 2.38 4.36
C LYS A 479 -3.63 1.68 4.44
N ARG A 480 -3.17 1.34 5.66
CA ARG A 480 -1.92 0.60 5.87
C ARG A 480 -1.97 -0.80 5.25
N ASP A 481 -3.14 -1.43 5.31
CA ASP A 481 -3.38 -2.76 4.74
C ASP A 481 -3.75 -2.65 3.22
N GLU A 482 -3.54 -1.49 2.58
CA GLU A 482 -3.76 -1.18 1.15
C GLU A 482 -5.20 -1.39 0.63
N LEU A 483 -6.18 -1.46 1.52
CA LEU A 483 -7.60 -1.56 1.18
C LEU A 483 -8.24 -0.22 0.81
N LEU A 484 -7.56 0.88 1.09
CA LEU A 484 -8.00 2.25 0.80
C LEU A 484 -6.89 3.06 0.17
N THR A 485 -7.27 3.95 -0.73
CA THR A 485 -6.43 4.97 -1.37
C THR A 485 -6.91 6.36 -0.98
N SER A 486 -6.02 7.35 -1.02
CA SER A 486 -6.40 8.75 -0.81
C SER A 486 -6.83 9.38 -2.14
N ALA A 487 -8.09 9.79 -2.23
CA ALA A 487 -8.68 10.40 -3.43
C ALA A 487 -8.57 11.94 -3.47
N GLY A 488 -8.07 12.56 -2.40
CA GLY A 488 -7.88 14.01 -2.30
C GLY A 488 -8.22 14.55 -0.92
N GLU A 489 -8.55 15.84 -0.86
CA GLU A 489 -8.96 16.53 0.37
C GLU A 489 -10.27 17.30 0.14
N SER A 490 -11.17 17.26 1.12
CA SER A 490 -12.41 18.02 1.15
C SER A 490 -12.56 18.68 2.51
N HIS A 491 -12.74 20.00 2.55
CA HIS A 491 -12.92 20.78 3.79
C HIS A 491 -11.84 20.55 4.87
N GLY A 492 -10.59 20.29 4.45
CA GLY A 492 -9.47 19.99 5.36
C GLY A 492 -9.41 18.55 5.88
N TYR A 493 -10.24 17.65 5.38
CA TYR A 493 -10.21 16.21 5.68
C TYR A 493 -9.81 15.40 4.45
N LEU A 494 -9.02 14.34 4.66
CA LEU A 494 -8.65 13.38 3.62
C LEU A 494 -9.87 12.55 3.16
N LEU A 495 -10.04 12.45 1.85
CA LEU A 495 -10.99 11.55 1.19
C LEU A 495 -10.36 10.16 1.00
N TYR A 496 -11.07 9.13 1.44
CA TYR A 496 -10.67 7.73 1.29
C TYR A 496 -11.55 7.04 0.26
N ASP A 497 -10.94 6.30 -0.65
CA ASP A 497 -11.61 5.52 -1.69
C ASP A 497 -11.08 4.08 -1.75
N VAL A 498 -11.88 3.14 -2.24
CA VAL A 498 -11.49 1.74 -2.40
C VAL A 498 -10.80 1.55 -3.75
N PRO A 499 -9.58 0.96 -3.80
CA PRO A 499 -8.90 0.69 -5.06
C PRO A 499 -9.73 -0.30 -5.90
N ARG A 500 -10.34 0.22 -6.97
CA ARG A 500 -11.02 -0.56 -8.00
C ARG A 500 -10.38 -0.24 -9.34
N THR A 501 -10.30 -1.23 -10.23
CA THR A 501 -9.95 -0.96 -11.63
C THR A 501 -11.19 -0.38 -12.32
N PRO A 502 -11.22 0.92 -12.65
CA PRO A 502 -12.36 1.49 -13.37
C PRO A 502 -12.50 0.78 -14.72
N THR A 503 -13.74 0.54 -15.11
CA THR A 503 -14.04 0.04 -16.46
C THR A 503 -13.66 1.09 -17.51
N GLU A 504 -13.45 0.67 -18.77
CA GLU A 504 -13.17 1.61 -19.87
C GLU A 504 -14.27 2.69 -19.99
N ALA A 505 -15.53 2.32 -19.76
CA ALA A 505 -16.67 3.24 -19.76
C ALA A 505 -16.59 4.28 -18.63
N GLU A 506 -16.28 3.84 -17.40
CA GLU A 506 -16.10 4.73 -16.24
C GLU A 506 -14.94 5.71 -16.47
N LEU A 507 -13.79 5.21 -16.92
CA LEU A 507 -12.61 6.03 -17.19
C LEU A 507 -12.89 7.05 -18.31
N ALA A 508 -13.60 6.64 -19.37
CA ALA A 508 -13.99 7.53 -20.47
C ALA A 508 -14.92 8.66 -19.99
N VAL A 509 -15.96 8.34 -19.23
CA VAL A 509 -16.93 9.34 -18.74
C VAL A 509 -16.31 10.27 -17.70
N GLU A 510 -15.51 9.76 -16.78
CA GLU A 510 -14.78 10.57 -15.79
C GLU A 510 -13.81 11.53 -16.47
N THR A 511 -12.98 11.01 -17.39
CA THR A 511 -11.99 11.82 -18.11
C THR A 511 -12.66 12.87 -18.99
N ALA A 512 -13.73 12.51 -19.71
CA ALA A 512 -14.44 13.44 -20.59
C ALA A 512 -15.16 14.54 -19.79
N SER A 513 -15.86 14.20 -18.71
CA SER A 513 -16.58 15.18 -17.88
C SER A 513 -15.64 16.15 -17.17
N SER A 514 -14.53 15.66 -16.61
CA SER A 514 -13.50 16.52 -16.01
C SER A 514 -12.85 17.46 -17.03
N LEU A 515 -12.52 16.95 -18.23
CA LEU A 515 -11.95 17.76 -19.29
C LEU A 515 -12.95 18.75 -19.89
N ALA A 516 -14.25 18.44 -19.90
CA ALA A 516 -15.28 19.36 -20.37
C ALA A 516 -15.23 20.68 -19.59
N LEU A 517 -15.13 20.62 -18.27
CA LEU A 517 -15.00 21.82 -17.43
C LEU A 517 -13.70 22.57 -17.72
N GLN A 518 -12.55 21.88 -17.67
CA GLN A 518 -11.22 22.50 -17.87
C GLN A 518 -11.09 23.17 -19.25
N LEU A 519 -11.57 22.51 -20.30
CA LEU A 519 -11.52 23.03 -21.66
C LEU A 519 -12.47 24.20 -21.84
N THR A 520 -13.63 24.18 -21.19
CA THR A 520 -14.61 25.27 -21.26
C THR A 520 -14.09 26.52 -20.54
N GLU A 521 -13.53 26.37 -19.33
CA GLU A 521 -12.87 27.45 -18.59
C GLU A 521 -11.73 28.07 -19.39
N ALA A 522 -10.82 27.23 -19.91
CA ALA A 522 -9.69 27.70 -20.69
C ALA A 522 -10.10 28.36 -22.02
N SER A 523 -11.16 27.87 -22.66
CA SER A 523 -11.70 28.48 -23.89
C SER A 523 -12.33 29.83 -23.61
N SER A 524 -13.12 29.94 -22.54
CA SER A 524 -13.74 31.21 -22.12
C SER A 524 -12.68 32.25 -21.71
N GLU A 525 -11.65 31.83 -20.96
CA GLU A 525 -10.53 32.70 -20.63
C GLU A 525 -9.77 33.13 -21.88
N PHE A 526 -9.43 32.20 -22.79
CA PHE A 526 -8.71 32.53 -24.02
C PHE A 526 -9.51 33.48 -24.92
N GLU A 527 -10.81 33.26 -25.08
CA GLU A 527 -11.70 34.14 -25.85
C GLU A 527 -11.76 35.56 -25.24
N SER A 528 -11.92 35.66 -23.93
CA SER A 528 -11.91 36.95 -23.21
C SER A 528 -10.59 37.70 -23.38
N LEU A 529 -9.46 36.99 -23.30
CA LEU A 529 -8.12 37.57 -23.44
C LEU A 529 -7.82 38.05 -24.87
N LEU A 530 -8.41 37.43 -25.90
CA LEU A 530 -8.24 37.87 -27.28
C LEU A 530 -8.98 39.19 -27.58
N GLN A 531 -10.07 39.49 -26.86
CA GLN A 531 -10.81 40.73 -27.01
C GLN A 531 -9.96 41.93 -26.54
N GLU A 532 -9.39 41.86 -25.33
CA GLU A 532 -8.54 42.91 -24.74
C GLU A 532 -7.16 42.39 -24.28
N LEU A 533 -6.27 42.10 -25.24
CA LEU A 533 -4.94 41.58 -24.91
C LEU A 533 -3.98 42.66 -24.40
N ARG A 534 -3.51 42.53 -23.15
CA ARG A 534 -2.46 43.38 -22.55
C ARG A 534 -1.16 42.62 -22.32
N ALA A 535 -0.06 43.34 -22.09
CA ALA A 535 1.26 42.75 -21.85
C ALA A 535 1.26 41.79 -20.63
N GLU A 536 0.52 42.15 -19.58
CA GLU A 536 0.38 41.37 -18.35
C GLU A 536 -0.39 40.06 -18.55
N ASP A 537 -1.24 39.99 -19.57
CA ASP A 537 -2.12 38.86 -19.83
C ASP A 537 -1.51 37.78 -20.72
N ILE A 538 -0.35 38.03 -21.35
CA ILE A 538 0.36 37.04 -22.19
C ILE A 538 0.64 35.75 -21.42
N GLY A 539 0.93 35.85 -20.12
CA GLY A 539 1.10 34.68 -19.25
C GLY A 539 -0.19 33.85 -19.13
N LYS A 540 -1.34 34.50 -19.04
CA LYS A 540 -2.65 33.85 -18.97
C LYS A 540 -3.03 33.22 -20.31
N VAL A 541 -2.74 33.89 -21.44
CA VAL A 541 -2.92 33.32 -22.79
C VAL A 541 -2.13 32.02 -22.96
N VAL A 542 -0.86 32.02 -22.56
CA VAL A 542 -0.01 30.82 -22.59
C VAL A 542 -0.61 29.72 -21.72
N ASN A 543 -1.06 30.04 -20.50
CA ASN A 543 -1.64 29.05 -19.61
C ASN A 543 -2.94 28.45 -20.19
N ALA A 544 -3.84 29.27 -20.73
CA ALA A 544 -5.08 28.80 -21.34
C ALA A 544 -4.79 27.87 -22.54
N LEU A 545 -3.87 28.26 -23.43
CA LEU A 545 -3.44 27.42 -24.56
C LEU A 545 -2.74 26.12 -24.11
N ASP A 546 -1.96 26.15 -23.03
CA ASP A 546 -1.33 24.95 -22.47
C ASP A 546 -2.37 24.00 -21.84
N VAL A 547 -3.42 24.52 -21.20
CA VAL A 547 -4.56 23.71 -20.72
C VAL A 547 -5.28 23.05 -21.90
N LEU A 548 -5.56 23.80 -22.97
CA LEU A 548 -6.16 23.26 -24.20
C LEU A 548 -5.28 22.19 -24.85
N SER A 549 -3.96 22.41 -24.92
CA SER A 549 -3.00 21.43 -25.45
C SER A 549 -2.97 20.14 -24.63
N LYS A 550 -2.86 20.25 -23.29
CA LYS A 550 -2.82 19.09 -22.39
C LYS A 550 -4.16 18.36 -22.38
N GLY A 551 -5.27 19.08 -22.44
CA GLY A 551 -6.60 18.50 -22.57
C GLY A 551 -6.72 17.68 -23.85
N ARG A 552 -6.31 18.24 -25.00
CA ARG A 552 -6.24 17.53 -26.29
C ARG A 552 -5.43 16.24 -26.18
N ASP A 553 -4.22 16.29 -25.62
CA ASP A 553 -3.35 15.12 -25.50
C ASP A 553 -3.93 14.02 -24.59
N LYS A 554 -4.76 14.40 -23.59
CA LYS A 554 -5.53 13.44 -22.79
C LYS A 554 -6.69 12.83 -23.58
N LEU A 555 -7.41 13.63 -24.37
CA LEU A 555 -8.52 13.15 -25.21
C LEU A 555 -8.05 12.16 -26.30
N VAL A 556 -6.84 12.31 -26.83
CA VAL A 556 -6.25 11.35 -27.81
C VAL A 556 -6.09 9.94 -27.22
N LYS A 557 -5.90 9.83 -25.90
CA LYS A 557 -5.77 8.54 -25.21
C LYS A 557 -7.11 7.90 -24.87
N LEU A 558 -8.20 8.64 -25.04
CA LEU A 558 -9.53 8.17 -24.72
C LEU A 558 -10.04 7.29 -25.87
N THR A 559 -10.24 6.01 -25.56
CA THR A 559 -10.86 5.04 -26.47
C THR A 559 -12.25 4.66 -25.98
N ILE A 560 -13.15 4.44 -26.92
CA ILE A 560 -14.44 3.78 -26.70
C ILE A 560 -14.44 2.56 -27.62
N GLU A 561 -14.52 1.36 -27.04
CA GLU A 561 -14.47 0.08 -27.76
C GLU A 561 -13.22 -0.05 -28.65
N GLY A 562 -12.08 0.44 -28.15
CA GLY A 562 -10.80 0.42 -28.87
C GLY A 562 -10.63 1.46 -29.98
N ASN A 563 -11.62 2.33 -30.22
CA ASN A 563 -11.52 3.44 -31.18
C ASN A 563 -11.27 4.77 -30.47
N VAL A 564 -10.30 5.55 -30.97
CA VAL A 564 -10.04 6.92 -30.48
C VAL A 564 -11.18 7.84 -30.92
N VAL A 565 -11.84 8.47 -29.95
CA VAL A 565 -12.97 9.38 -30.20
C VAL A 565 -12.45 10.66 -30.87
N GLY A 566 -13.14 11.15 -31.89
CA GLY A 566 -12.84 12.45 -32.50
C GLY A 566 -11.42 12.58 -33.09
N LYS A 567 -10.80 11.47 -33.51
CA LYS A 567 -9.40 11.43 -33.98
C LYS A 567 -9.04 12.49 -35.03
N GLU A 568 -9.93 12.72 -36.00
CA GLU A 568 -9.72 13.70 -37.07
C GLU A 568 -9.67 15.15 -36.53
N ILE A 569 -10.54 15.47 -35.58
CA ILE A 569 -10.59 16.79 -34.90
C ILE A 569 -9.31 17.01 -34.09
N LEU A 570 -8.92 16.00 -33.30
CA LEU A 570 -7.75 16.07 -32.42
C LEU A 570 -6.43 16.17 -33.21
N LEU A 571 -6.33 15.55 -34.38
CA LEU A 571 -5.18 15.69 -35.27
C LEU A 571 -5.19 17.03 -36.00
N GLY A 572 -6.35 17.50 -36.45
CA GLY A 572 -6.49 18.77 -37.16
C GLY A 572 -6.14 20.00 -36.31
N ILE A 573 -6.32 19.92 -34.99
CA ILE A 573 -6.08 21.04 -34.07
C ILE A 573 -4.68 21.07 -33.45
N GLU A 574 -3.92 19.96 -33.51
CA GLU A 574 -2.61 19.82 -32.86
C GLU A 574 -1.63 20.92 -33.27
N GLU A 575 -1.41 21.07 -34.57
CA GLU A 575 -0.44 22.03 -35.10
C GLU A 575 -0.87 23.47 -34.82
N LYS A 576 -2.19 23.72 -34.75
CA LYS A 576 -2.77 25.05 -34.49
C LYS A 576 -2.54 25.47 -33.06
N ILE A 577 -2.82 24.59 -32.09
CA ILE A 577 -2.52 24.84 -30.66
C ILE A 577 -1.02 24.98 -30.46
N ARG A 578 -0.19 24.08 -31.02
CA ARG A 578 1.26 24.15 -30.88
C ARG A 578 1.83 25.45 -31.47
N SER A 579 1.30 25.90 -32.60
CA SER A 579 1.67 27.17 -33.22
C SER A 579 1.28 28.34 -32.33
N ALA A 580 0.05 28.39 -31.83
CA ALA A 580 -0.43 29.44 -30.93
C ALA A 580 0.39 29.53 -29.63
N VAL A 581 0.73 28.38 -29.03
CA VAL A 581 1.60 28.29 -27.84
C VAL A 581 2.98 28.85 -28.15
N SER A 582 3.61 28.40 -29.24
CA SER A 582 4.94 28.84 -29.66
C SER A 582 5.00 30.35 -29.94
N LEU A 583 3.97 30.89 -30.62
CA LEU A 583 3.84 32.33 -30.86
C LEU A 583 3.74 33.11 -29.54
N SER A 584 2.90 32.64 -28.62
CA SER A 584 2.71 33.28 -27.31
C SER A 584 3.98 33.26 -26.46
N TYR A 585 4.74 32.15 -26.45
CA TYR A 585 6.05 32.07 -25.79
C TYR A 585 7.10 32.97 -26.44
N ARG A 586 7.13 33.06 -27.78
CA ARG A 586 8.04 33.98 -28.50
C ARG A 586 7.74 35.43 -28.14
N THR A 587 6.48 35.84 -28.12
CA THR A 587 6.11 37.20 -27.73
C THR A 587 6.42 37.46 -26.25
N ARG A 588 6.18 36.48 -25.36
CA ARG A 588 6.55 36.56 -23.95
C ARG A 588 8.04 36.76 -23.72
N THR A 589 8.90 36.11 -24.51
CA THR A 589 10.37 36.25 -24.38
C THR A 589 10.87 37.59 -24.93
N LYS A 590 10.15 38.22 -25.86
CA LYS A 590 10.47 39.55 -26.38
C LYS A 590 10.03 40.70 -25.46
N ILE A 591 9.08 40.46 -24.56
CA ILE A 591 8.56 41.45 -23.60
C ILE A 591 9.11 41.09 -22.20
N PRO A 592 10.21 41.73 -21.74
CA PRO A 592 10.77 41.47 -20.43
C PRO A 592 9.76 41.85 -19.34
N SER A 593 9.72 41.06 -18.27
CA SER A 593 8.75 41.26 -17.19
C SER A 593 9.00 42.63 -16.54
N THR A 594 7.97 43.46 -16.46
CA THR A 594 7.95 44.68 -15.65
C THR A 594 7.87 44.35 -14.16
N ARG A 595 8.71 43.41 -13.67
CA ARG A 595 8.78 43.11 -12.24
C ARG A 595 9.44 44.30 -11.51
N PRO A 596 8.91 44.71 -10.35
CA PRO A 596 9.49 45.80 -9.56
C PRO A 596 10.91 45.44 -9.13
N LYS A 597 11.81 46.44 -9.13
CA LYS A 597 13.17 46.33 -8.61
C LYS A 597 13.11 45.99 -7.12
N VAL A 598 13.60 44.83 -6.73
CA VAL A 598 13.86 44.50 -5.32
C VAL A 598 15.12 45.26 -4.90
N THR A 599 15.03 46.10 -3.86
CA THR A 599 16.21 46.79 -3.33
C THR A 599 16.91 45.90 -2.30
N LEU A 600 18.21 46.12 -2.06
CA LEU A 600 19.01 45.33 -1.10
C LEU A 600 18.42 45.31 0.32
N ASP A 601 17.66 46.35 0.66
CA ASP A 601 17.04 46.51 1.98
C ASP A 601 15.71 45.74 2.10
N ASP A 602 15.16 45.21 1.00
CA ASP A 602 13.94 44.39 0.99
C ASP A 602 14.21 42.88 1.15
N LEU A 603 15.49 42.48 1.22
CA LEU A 603 15.89 41.07 1.36
C LEU A 603 15.77 40.63 2.83
N ALA A 604 14.84 39.73 3.12
CA ALA A 604 14.68 39.13 4.45
C ALA A 604 15.67 37.98 4.69
N GLU A 605 15.96 37.70 5.97
CA GLU A 605 16.57 36.43 6.38
C GLU A 605 15.63 35.28 6.02
N VAL A 606 16.16 34.21 5.44
CA VAL A 606 15.37 33.04 5.05
C VAL A 606 15.73 31.88 5.97
N ASP A 607 14.72 31.36 6.66
CA ASP A 607 14.82 30.11 7.41
C ASP A 607 15.03 28.95 6.43
N VAL A 608 16.09 28.18 6.64
CA VAL A 608 16.37 26.99 5.83
C VAL A 608 15.47 25.86 6.32
N PRO A 609 14.63 25.24 5.47
CA PRO A 609 13.77 24.15 5.90
C PRO A 609 14.60 23.03 6.54
N SER A 610 14.35 22.75 7.82
CA SER A 610 14.88 21.56 8.46
C SER A 610 14.26 20.33 7.80
N VAL A 611 15.07 19.30 7.52
CA VAL A 611 14.57 18.01 7.06
C VAL A 611 13.50 17.54 8.05
N LEU A 612 12.27 17.32 7.56
CA LEU A 612 11.15 16.78 8.35
C LEU A 612 11.62 15.54 9.12
N ASP A 613 11.24 15.42 10.39
CA ASP A 613 11.76 14.37 11.29
C ASP A 613 11.58 12.95 10.72
N GLU A 614 10.57 12.76 9.86
CA GLU A 614 10.26 11.52 9.15
C GLU A 614 11.40 11.03 8.22
N TYR A 615 12.18 11.95 7.64
CA TYR A 615 13.27 11.61 6.71
C TYR A 615 14.65 11.57 7.39
N LYS A 616 14.72 11.95 8.67
CA LYS A 616 15.96 12.06 9.46
C LYS A 616 16.67 10.72 9.63
N ALA A 617 15.90 9.62 9.71
CA ALA A 617 16.39 8.25 9.83
C ALA A 617 16.89 7.64 8.50
N MET A 618 16.32 8.06 7.36
CA MET A 618 16.68 7.54 6.03
C MET A 618 17.90 8.23 5.42
N MET A 619 18.07 9.54 5.66
CA MET A 619 19.09 10.34 4.97
C MET A 619 20.37 10.57 5.79
N GLY A 620 20.44 10.03 7.02
CA GLY A 620 21.63 10.12 7.85
C GLY A 620 22.13 11.55 8.04
N TYR A 621 21.37 12.40 8.74
CA TYR A 621 21.80 13.74 9.19
C TYR A 621 22.66 14.55 8.19
N ALA A 622 22.25 14.62 6.93
CA ALA A 622 22.81 15.58 5.98
C ALA A 622 21.89 16.81 5.93
N PRO A 623 22.16 17.90 6.68
CA PRO A 623 21.51 19.17 6.38
C PRO A 623 21.83 19.55 4.92
N LEU A 624 20.97 20.36 4.29
CA LEU A 624 21.27 20.93 2.97
C LEU A 624 22.63 21.65 3.06
N LEU A 625 23.69 20.98 2.56
CA LEU A 625 25.06 21.49 2.59
C LEU A 625 25.09 22.82 1.83
N GLY A 626 25.50 23.90 2.50
CA GLY A 626 25.61 25.24 1.93
C GLY A 626 24.76 26.32 2.59
N PHE A 627 23.91 25.99 3.57
CA PHE A 627 23.08 26.99 4.26
C PHE A 627 23.25 26.95 5.79
N GLY A 628 23.69 28.07 6.36
CA GLY A 628 23.75 28.29 7.81
C GLY A 628 24.83 29.31 8.19
N THR A 629 24.61 30.02 9.28
CA THR A 629 25.56 30.96 9.90
C THR A 629 26.17 30.31 11.13
N ILE A 630 27.49 30.44 11.28
CA ILE A 630 28.19 29.97 12.48
C ILE A 630 28.28 31.15 13.44
N GLU A 631 27.67 31.01 14.60
CA GLU A 631 27.84 31.95 15.70
C GLU A 631 28.94 31.48 16.64
N TRP A 632 29.79 32.41 17.08
CA TRP A 632 30.89 32.14 17.99
C TRP A 632 30.70 32.84 19.33
N ASP A 633 30.74 32.05 20.40
CA ASP A 633 30.64 32.52 21.77
C ASP A 633 32.01 32.53 22.47
N ILE A 634 32.51 33.74 22.76
CA ILE A 634 33.78 33.94 23.45
C ILE A 634 33.78 33.38 24.88
N SER A 635 32.62 33.31 25.53
CA SER A 635 32.50 32.83 26.91
C SER A 635 32.76 31.33 27.04
N LYS A 636 32.57 30.57 25.95
CA LYS A 636 32.79 29.13 25.87
C LYS A 636 34.08 28.77 25.12
N CYS A 637 34.70 29.70 24.41
CA CYS A 637 35.84 29.42 23.54
C CYS A 637 37.13 29.14 24.31
N LEU A 638 37.74 27.98 24.06
CA LEU A 638 39.03 27.61 24.66
C LEU A 638 40.26 28.10 23.88
N GLY A 639 40.08 28.68 22.69
CA GLY A 639 41.21 29.12 21.84
C GLY A 639 42.15 27.96 21.42
N CYS A 640 41.59 26.76 21.24
CA CYS A 640 42.35 25.53 21.02
C CYS A 640 42.64 25.21 19.53
N LYS A 641 42.18 26.04 18.59
CA LYS A 641 42.25 25.84 17.13
C LYS A 641 41.53 24.59 16.58
N SER A 642 40.83 23.80 17.40
CA SER A 642 40.14 22.58 16.92
C SER A 642 39.13 22.84 15.80
N CYS A 643 38.43 23.98 15.81
CA CYS A 643 37.46 24.34 14.80
C CYS A 643 38.08 24.69 13.44
N GLU A 644 39.21 25.40 13.45
CA GLU A 644 40.02 25.73 12.27
C GLU A 644 40.58 24.44 11.64
N ILE A 645 41.24 23.59 12.44
CA ILE A 645 41.84 22.33 11.98
C ILE A 645 40.78 21.37 11.40
N ALA A 646 39.58 21.37 11.98
CA ALA A 646 38.51 20.47 11.56
C ALA A 646 37.68 21.00 10.38
N CYS A 647 37.89 22.24 9.95
CA CYS A 647 37.10 22.84 8.87
C CYS A 647 37.62 22.33 7.51
N PRO A 648 36.83 21.55 6.74
CA PRO A 648 37.31 20.94 5.50
C PRO A 648 37.53 21.96 4.37
N GLU A 649 36.93 23.14 4.48
CA GLU A 649 37.01 24.23 3.49
C GLU A 649 37.88 25.39 3.99
N ASP A 650 38.61 25.20 5.10
CA ASP A 650 39.42 26.26 5.75
C ASP A 650 38.63 27.55 6.05
N ALA A 651 37.30 27.44 6.22
CA ALA A 651 36.41 28.58 6.39
C ALA A 651 36.45 29.24 7.77
N ILE A 652 37.26 28.73 8.70
CA ILE A 652 37.34 29.22 10.08
C ILE A 652 38.80 29.48 10.37
N GLU A 653 39.10 30.68 10.84
CA GLU A 653 40.45 31.10 11.20
C GLU A 653 40.44 31.60 12.66
N LEU A 654 41.33 31.05 13.51
CA LEU A 654 41.57 31.62 14.83
C LEU A 654 42.61 32.73 14.72
N LYS A 655 42.15 33.98 14.68
CA LYS A 655 43.05 35.12 14.69
C LYS A 655 43.72 35.29 16.05
N PRO A 656 45.02 35.63 16.10
CA PRO A 656 45.76 35.86 17.34
C PRO A 656 45.41 37.25 17.93
N VAL A 657 44.12 37.54 18.06
CA VAL A 657 43.60 38.77 18.66
C VAL A 657 42.85 38.38 19.91
N PHE A 658 43.14 39.06 21.02
CA PHE A 658 42.47 38.84 22.29
C PHE A 658 41.63 40.06 22.62
N GLU A 659 40.31 39.90 22.47
CA GLU A 659 39.29 40.93 22.71
C GLU A 659 39.03 41.09 24.22
N VAL A 660 39.97 41.74 24.91
CA VAL A 660 39.92 41.91 26.38
C VAL A 660 38.64 42.60 26.85
N SER A 661 38.11 43.51 26.03
CA SER A 661 36.88 44.24 26.32
C SER A 661 35.69 43.30 26.56
N LYS A 662 35.54 42.25 25.74
CA LYS A 662 34.42 41.31 25.81
C LYS A 662 34.46 40.41 27.05
N ILE A 663 35.61 40.24 27.70
CA ILE A 663 35.73 39.47 28.95
C ILE A 663 34.88 40.08 30.08
N PHE A 664 34.77 41.42 30.09
CA PHE A 664 33.97 42.14 31.08
C PHE A 664 32.47 41.92 30.90
N ASP A 665 32.05 41.47 29.72
CA ASP A 665 30.66 41.20 29.39
C ASP A 665 30.25 39.73 29.70
N ILE A 666 31.22 38.87 30.05
CA ILE A 666 30.96 37.49 30.47
C ILE A 666 30.45 37.47 31.92
N SER A 667 29.34 36.77 32.21
CA SER A 667 28.83 36.64 33.57
C SER A 667 29.73 35.78 34.47
N ASP A 668 29.69 35.98 35.79
CA ASP A 668 30.52 35.18 36.71
C ASP A 668 30.14 33.70 36.73
N GLU A 669 28.86 33.38 36.47
CA GLU A 669 28.39 31.99 36.29
C GLU A 669 29.00 31.35 35.04
N ALA A 670 29.07 32.06 33.91
CA ALA A 670 29.71 31.55 32.70
C ALA A 670 31.23 31.37 32.86
N LEU A 671 31.87 32.20 33.70
CA LEU A 671 33.28 32.03 34.06
C LEU A 671 33.52 30.74 34.84
N ASP A 672 32.59 30.28 35.66
CA ASP A 672 32.74 29.05 36.44
C ASP A 672 32.69 27.78 35.58
N ASN A 673 32.09 27.86 34.38
CA ASN A 673 32.04 26.75 33.42
C ASN A 673 33.32 26.61 32.60
N LEU A 674 34.23 27.58 32.64
CA LEU A 674 35.53 27.51 31.95
C LEU A 674 36.55 26.68 32.74
N PRO A 675 37.59 26.12 32.09
CA PRO A 675 38.68 25.46 32.79
C PRO A 675 39.27 26.35 33.89
N VAL A 676 39.58 25.76 35.05
CA VAL A 676 39.97 26.46 36.29
C VAL A 676 41.00 27.57 36.07
N ASN A 677 42.04 27.30 35.28
CA ASN A 677 43.11 28.26 34.99
C ASN A 677 42.60 29.49 34.22
N ARG A 678 41.66 29.30 33.29
CA ARG A 678 41.09 30.36 32.46
C ARG A 678 40.08 31.19 33.24
N SER A 679 39.22 30.53 34.02
CA SER A 679 38.30 31.19 34.94
C SER A 679 39.06 32.09 35.92
N LEU A 680 40.10 31.55 36.57
CA LEU A 680 40.94 32.30 37.50
C LEU A 680 41.64 33.48 36.82
N PHE A 681 42.15 33.28 35.59
CA PHE A 681 42.77 34.35 34.80
C PHE A 681 41.77 35.48 34.50
N TYR A 682 40.58 35.17 33.97
CA TYR A 682 39.56 36.18 33.67
C TYR A 682 39.07 36.91 34.93
N LYS A 683 38.85 36.18 36.04
CA LYS A 683 38.51 36.80 37.34
C LYS A 683 39.62 37.71 37.86
N THR A 684 40.88 37.33 37.68
CA THR A 684 42.04 38.16 38.07
C THR A 684 42.13 39.40 37.20
N VAL A 685 41.96 39.28 35.88
CA VAL A 685 41.95 40.43 34.95
C VAL A 685 40.81 41.39 35.30
N LYS A 686 39.60 40.89 35.56
CA LYS A 686 38.46 41.70 36.03
C LYS A 686 38.78 42.39 37.36
N GLY A 687 39.38 41.69 38.32
CA GLY A 687 39.71 42.23 39.64
C GLY A 687 40.84 43.25 39.66
N LEU A 688 41.78 43.17 38.70
CA LEU A 688 42.88 44.14 38.55
C LEU A 688 42.48 45.38 37.76
N ALA A 689 41.39 45.33 36.97
CA ALA A 689 41.02 46.41 36.09
C ALA A 689 40.37 47.58 36.84
N THR A 690 40.99 48.75 36.74
CA THR A 690 40.41 50.01 37.25
C THR A 690 39.42 50.63 36.27
N GLN A 691 39.48 50.26 34.98
CA GLN A 691 38.58 50.68 33.89
C GLN A 691 38.47 49.57 32.83
N LYS A 692 37.33 49.49 32.11
CA LYS A 692 37.13 48.53 31.02
C LYS A 692 38.11 48.83 29.87
N PRO A 693 38.98 47.88 29.47
CA PRO A 693 39.88 48.07 28.35
C PRO A 693 39.11 48.24 27.05
N THR A 694 39.55 49.15 26.19
CA THR A 694 38.94 49.44 24.87
C THR A 694 39.79 48.96 23.70
N ARG A 695 41.02 48.53 23.94
CA ARG A 695 41.94 48.05 22.90
C ARG A 695 42.12 46.55 23.00
N ASP A 696 42.06 45.89 21.85
CA ASP A 696 42.35 44.47 21.74
C ASP A 696 43.86 44.23 21.79
N ILE A 697 44.26 43.07 22.30
CA ILE A 697 45.66 42.68 22.41
C ILE A 697 45.98 41.73 21.27
N VAL A 698 46.90 42.11 20.39
CA VAL A 698 47.44 41.22 19.36
C VAL A 698 48.49 40.32 20.01
N LEU A 699 48.29 39.01 19.90
CA LEU A 699 49.16 37.97 20.40
C LEU A 699 50.17 37.55 19.32
N ALA A 700 51.22 36.83 19.71
CA ALA A 700 52.10 36.19 18.75
C ALA A 700 51.34 35.07 18.01
N ASP A 701 51.66 34.87 16.74
CA ASP A 701 51.10 33.77 15.94
C ASP A 701 51.27 32.43 16.67
N ASP A 702 50.23 31.60 16.64
CA ASP A 702 50.16 30.29 17.31
C ASP A 702 50.19 30.31 18.85
N SER A 703 49.94 31.45 19.50
CA SER A 703 49.75 31.51 20.97
C SER A 703 48.58 30.61 21.41
N PRO A 704 48.83 29.47 22.09
CA PRO A 704 47.77 28.54 22.42
C PRO A 704 46.88 29.10 23.53
N GLY A 705 45.57 28.96 23.37
CA GLY A 705 44.59 29.27 24.43
C GLY A 705 43.91 30.62 24.32
N PHE A 706 44.32 31.53 23.43
CA PHE A 706 43.69 32.83 23.25
C PHE A 706 43.59 33.21 21.77
N GLY A 707 42.46 33.78 21.36
CA GLY A 707 42.21 34.19 19.98
C GLY A 707 40.73 34.49 19.72
N THR A 708 40.47 35.17 18.60
CA THR A 708 39.13 35.46 18.08
C THR A 708 38.86 34.54 16.91
N VAL A 709 37.73 33.85 16.92
CA VAL A 709 37.35 33.01 15.78
C VAL A 709 36.65 33.88 14.74
N GLU A 710 37.21 33.94 13.54
CA GLU A 710 36.54 34.52 12.38
C GLU A 710 36.09 33.41 11.43
N VAL A 711 34.92 33.59 10.83
CA VAL A 711 34.33 32.63 9.89
C VAL A 711 34.20 33.31 8.54
N ASP A 712 34.88 32.77 7.53
CA ASP A 712 34.64 33.17 6.15
C ASP A 712 33.36 32.51 5.66
N LEU A 713 32.29 33.30 5.65
CA LEU A 713 30.99 32.85 5.19
C LEU A 713 31.04 32.34 3.75
N TRP A 714 31.98 32.72 2.89
CA TRP A 714 32.10 32.30 1.49
C TRP A 714 32.60 30.87 1.33
N LEU A 715 33.56 30.49 2.17
CA LEU A 715 34.13 29.13 2.21
C LEU A 715 33.27 28.18 3.03
N CYS A 716 32.53 28.70 4.02
CA CYS A 716 31.75 27.87 4.93
C CYS A 716 30.59 27.16 4.19
N VAL A 717 30.63 25.83 4.13
CA VAL A 717 29.56 24.98 3.56
C VAL A 717 28.55 24.51 4.62
N ALA A 718 28.57 25.09 5.82
CA ALA A 718 27.70 24.75 6.94
C ALA A 718 27.68 23.23 7.29
N CYS A 719 28.82 22.53 7.14
CA CYS A 719 28.92 21.08 7.38
C CYS A 719 28.81 20.65 8.86
N ARG A 720 28.78 21.61 9.79
CA ARG A 720 28.72 21.41 11.25
C ARG A 720 29.92 20.67 11.85
N THR A 721 30.97 20.38 11.08
CA THR A 721 32.18 19.69 11.59
C THR A 721 32.89 20.50 12.68
N CYS A 722 32.99 21.81 12.50
CA CYS A 722 33.58 22.72 13.47
C CYS A 722 32.84 22.75 14.81
N VAL A 723 31.50 22.74 14.78
CA VAL A 723 30.63 22.66 15.96
C VAL A 723 30.85 21.34 16.69
N ARG A 724 30.79 20.21 15.97
CA ARG A 724 30.99 18.86 16.55
C ARG A 724 32.37 18.65 17.18
N ARG A 725 33.39 19.36 16.69
CA ARG A 725 34.77 19.23 17.15
C ARG A 725 35.17 20.28 18.18
N CYS A 726 34.30 21.23 18.51
CA CYS A 726 34.60 22.29 19.46
C CYS A 726 34.55 21.74 20.91
N PRO A 727 35.68 21.69 21.64
CA PRO A 727 35.73 21.09 22.98
C PRO A 727 35.35 22.07 24.10
N GLY A 728 34.58 23.13 23.79
CA GLY A 728 34.12 24.10 24.79
C GLY A 728 33.17 23.46 25.82
N PRO A 729 32.89 24.14 26.94
CA PRO A 729 31.89 23.67 27.91
C PRO A 729 30.50 23.53 27.26
N ASP A 730 29.69 22.62 27.81
CA ASP A 730 28.38 22.21 27.32
C ASP A 730 28.39 21.61 25.89
N GLU A 731 27.97 22.39 24.88
CA GLU A 731 27.86 22.00 23.47
C GLU A 731 28.98 22.58 22.58
N GLY A 732 29.98 23.22 23.18
CA GLY A 732 31.05 23.91 22.47
C GLY A 732 30.81 25.42 22.32
N ALA A 733 31.76 26.11 21.70
CA ALA A 733 31.77 27.56 21.53
C ALA A 733 31.27 28.05 20.16
N LEU A 734 30.85 27.12 19.30
CA LEU A 734 30.34 27.41 17.97
C LEU A 734 28.95 26.81 17.85
N GLU A 735 27.99 27.61 17.42
CA GLU A 735 26.63 27.17 17.13
C GLU A 735 26.34 27.38 15.64
N LEU A 736 25.60 26.46 15.02
CA LEU A 736 25.20 26.59 13.62
C LEU A 736 23.71 26.93 13.58
N GLU A 737 23.38 28.18 13.27
CA GLU A 737 22.02 28.58 12.97
C GLU A 737 21.67 28.21 11.52
N LEU A 738 20.51 27.60 11.30
CA LEU A 738 19.98 27.29 9.96
C LEU A 738 19.27 28.51 9.35
N LYS A 739 19.84 29.70 9.53
CA LYS A 739 19.37 30.94 8.92
C LYS A 739 20.35 31.39 7.86
N TRP A 740 19.82 31.96 6.79
CA TRP A 740 20.65 32.53 5.73
C TRP A 740 20.43 34.03 5.60
N SER A 741 21.46 34.81 5.94
CA SER A 741 21.48 36.26 5.77
C SER A 741 21.78 36.62 4.30
N LEU A 742 20.73 36.70 3.48
CA LEU A 742 20.82 37.19 2.11
C LEU A 742 21.45 38.59 2.01
N PRO A 743 21.10 39.59 2.86
CA PRO A 743 21.68 40.92 2.78
C PRO A 743 23.21 40.96 2.91
N GLU A 744 23.78 40.16 3.82
CA GLU A 744 25.22 40.13 4.07
C GLU A 744 25.97 39.49 2.90
N VAL A 745 25.41 38.43 2.33
CA VAL A 745 25.94 37.77 1.13
C VAL A 745 25.95 38.74 -0.06
N VAL A 746 24.85 39.48 -0.30
CA VAL A 746 24.80 40.41 -1.44
C VAL A 746 25.69 41.64 -1.22
N ARG A 747 25.83 42.15 0.02
CA ARG A 747 26.79 43.23 0.37
C ARG A 747 28.24 42.82 0.13
N GLN A 748 28.62 41.59 0.45
CA GLN A 748 29.98 41.09 0.19
C GLN A 748 30.25 40.88 -1.31
N ILE A 749 29.23 40.56 -2.12
CA ILE A 749 29.34 40.46 -3.58
C ILE A 749 29.52 41.84 -4.22
N THR A 750 28.70 42.81 -3.80
CA THR A 750 28.74 44.19 -4.35
C THR A 750 29.97 44.99 -3.91
N SER A 751 30.61 44.62 -2.80
CA SER A 751 31.88 45.25 -2.35
C SER A 751 33.14 44.64 -2.99
N LYS A 752 33.03 43.46 -3.62
CA LYS A 752 34.14 42.77 -4.33
C LYS A 752 34.11 42.97 -5.85
N HIS A 753 33.14 43.70 -6.39
CA HIS A 753 33.01 44.05 -7.81
C HIS A 753 33.26 45.52 -8.10
#